data_AF-A0A1Y1X8T6-F1
#
_entry.id   AF-A0A1Y1X8T6-F1
#
_cell.length_a   1.000
_cell.length_b   1.000
_cell.length_c   1.000
_cell.angle_alpha   90.00
_cell.angle_beta   90.00
_cell.angle_gamma   90.00
#
_symmetry.space_group_name_H-M   'P 1'
#
loop_
_entity.id
_entity.type
_entity.pdbx_description
1 polymer ?
#
loop_
_entity_poly.entity_id
_entity_poly.type
_entity_poly.pdbx_seq_one_letter_code
_entity_poly.pdbx_strand_id
1 'polypeptide(L)'
;MDDMDDMDDVKYQLLGNSNITKKNQSKLKKYGKKITIILLSIVILIIVYLYYQTYIPNYEKILIKGESRKDQYGIDLNQYVLNGIYSMGYDGDINKKFEDWSLYTPQCPDLEPAQYPENIRNPKCEETSLQFGNLYVNHGKSLPFSLPLNSITNQLNQWKDWEKNNKDKEPPYYYEMSFKDSVTDEYHPFDYGYQGPDTSEISDQEYYSQVIKSRMDEVPDPRRRRLFFFILFNNEFDLLDLHISEYYDVVDYFVIYEANSTFTGGPKPLSFTRTLLETNRYDKFKDKLIPLPLTIEVNDKDTKLGKTFPRERVARRVLIEKGLRAVEARHGDIFVHGDLDEFPKANILYRMKKCGGWEHLQMGIGGGPKSFKDTNIKSYFVDKNMNIEIDDRGSYKVDYQRAYSLGFMGWFYEYSFHIINNDDGPGITRPNLLIFDARRSLGQLPERINSKPKNNNNNNNKNKNKNKRKEEIEEVKREKEGEHIDVLLDPNFDPYQGYTYSNNTNYQFNGKGYIAENIRLSIASFYENVRNANTTLLWNGGWHLSTFLPNLDIAYNKVMSYSHSDSYRYLPKFIGKNLLKYRINRPSFIYGSFERLKNYIIKLPQSYLTGYQYNFETNYWKEMIKNNGTDSEFKEYVNVLTHDVPYQVWKNPICYNYMLDRDYGINKKLWWDYIPKEKWNNFKFKDLELLIINDLLPKNITGTYKDEYIKTLKGQ
;
A
#
# COMPACT_ATOMS: atom_id res chain seq x y z
N MET A 1 39.30 -37.17 22.53
CA MET A 1 40.29 -36.13 22.17
C MET A 1 39.52 -35.01 21.50
N ASP A 2 38.48 -34.50 22.16
CA ASP A 2 38.49 -33.59 23.34
C ASP A 2 38.61 -32.16 22.78
N ASP A 3 37.65 -31.25 22.89
CA ASP A 3 36.50 -31.15 23.81
C ASP A 3 35.30 -30.47 23.15
N MET A 4 34.11 -30.99 23.49
CA MET A 4 32.78 -30.43 23.31
C MET A 4 32.11 -30.42 24.69
N ASP A 5 31.13 -29.53 24.86
CA ASP A 5 30.19 -29.37 25.98
C ASP A 5 30.61 -28.45 27.15
N ASP A 6 29.81 -27.41 27.36
CA ASP A 6 28.84 -27.45 28.47
C ASP A 6 27.69 -26.45 28.24
N MET A 7 26.50 -27.02 28.04
CA MET A 7 25.19 -26.39 28.17
C MET A 7 24.78 -26.43 29.64
N ASP A 8 24.46 -25.28 30.23
CA ASP A 8 23.96 -25.22 31.60
C ASP A 8 22.53 -25.77 31.74
N ASP A 9 22.40 -26.69 32.70
CA ASP A 9 21.24 -27.46 33.11
C ASP A 9 20.04 -26.64 33.60
N VAL A 10 18.86 -26.93 33.02
CA VAL A 10 17.56 -26.53 33.56
C VAL A 10 17.11 -27.58 34.58
N LYS A 11 17.08 -27.21 35.87
CA LYS A 11 16.57 -28.07 36.96
C LYS A 11 15.03 -28.14 36.96
N TYR A 12 14.50 -29.36 36.91
CA TYR A 12 13.08 -29.67 37.14
C TYR A 12 12.73 -29.64 38.65
N GLN A 13 11.54 -29.14 38.99
CA GLN A 13 10.95 -29.24 40.35
C GLN A 13 9.83 -30.30 40.38
N LEU A 14 9.91 -31.21 41.35
CA LEU A 14 8.85 -32.15 41.74
C LEU A 14 8.03 -31.58 42.92
N LEU A 15 6.72 -31.79 42.89
CA LEU A 15 5.75 -31.41 43.92
C LEU A 15 5.78 -32.37 45.12
N GLY A 16 5.73 -31.84 46.35
CA GLY A 16 5.27 -32.60 47.52
C GLY A 16 5.84 -32.20 48.88
N ASN A 17 4.93 -31.80 49.77
CA ASN A 17 4.97 -31.82 51.23
C ASN A 17 5.39 -30.60 52.08
N SER A 18 4.54 -30.43 53.07
CA SER A 18 4.41 -29.48 54.16
C SER A 18 5.56 -29.49 55.18
N ASN A 19 5.91 -28.32 55.71
CA ASN A 19 5.81 -28.10 57.15
C ASN A 19 5.91 -26.63 57.56
N ILE A 20 5.04 -26.29 58.51
CA ILE A 20 4.93 -25.01 59.20
C ILE A 20 6.02 -24.95 60.28
N THR A 21 6.71 -23.81 60.41
CA THR A 21 7.23 -23.36 61.71
C THR A 21 7.09 -21.85 61.85
N LYS A 22 6.30 -21.45 62.85
CA LYS A 22 6.16 -20.08 63.35
C LYS A 22 7.40 -19.67 64.15
N LYS A 23 7.78 -18.38 64.07
CA LYS A 23 8.44 -17.69 65.19
C LYS A 23 7.86 -16.28 65.38
N ASN A 24 7.71 -15.93 66.65
CA ASN A 24 6.90 -14.83 67.19
C ASN A 24 7.46 -13.42 66.98
N GLN A 25 6.53 -12.48 67.06
CA GLN A 25 6.63 -11.02 66.94
C GLN A 25 7.53 -10.34 68.00
N SER A 26 8.15 -9.22 67.61
CA SER A 26 8.37 -8.08 68.49
C SER A 26 7.54 -6.88 68.01
N LYS A 27 6.79 -6.28 68.93
CA LYS A 27 5.86 -5.16 68.75
C LYS A 27 6.60 -3.85 68.46
N LEU A 28 6.15 -3.10 67.46
CA LEU A 28 6.30 -1.64 67.40
C LEU A 28 4.95 -1.00 67.02
N LYS A 29 4.64 0.07 67.74
CA LYS A 29 3.32 0.71 67.87
C LYS A 29 2.83 1.34 66.56
N LYS A 30 1.51 1.26 66.37
CA LYS A 30 0.70 1.95 65.34
C LYS A 30 0.78 3.48 65.52
N TYR A 31 1.14 4.19 64.46
CA TYR A 31 0.35 5.30 63.89
C TYR A 31 0.70 5.37 62.39
N GLY A 32 -0.29 5.28 61.50
CA GLY A 32 -0.09 5.39 60.03
C GLY A 32 -0.58 4.22 59.15
N LYS A 33 -1.56 3.41 59.57
CA LYS A 33 -1.97 2.19 58.83
C LYS A 33 -2.81 2.39 57.55
N LYS A 34 -3.34 3.57 57.25
CA LYS A 34 -4.05 3.80 55.96
C LYS A 34 -3.12 4.29 54.84
N ILE A 35 -2.14 5.14 55.16
CA ILE A 35 -1.19 5.69 54.19
C ILE A 35 -0.12 4.66 53.80
N THR A 36 0.37 3.84 54.75
CA THR A 36 1.34 2.77 54.44
C THR A 36 0.76 1.63 53.63
N ILE A 37 -0.52 1.26 53.83
CA ILE A 37 -1.17 0.25 52.98
C ILE A 37 -1.34 0.81 51.57
N ILE A 38 -1.79 2.06 51.40
CA ILE A 38 -1.91 2.68 50.08
C ILE A 38 -0.55 2.78 49.39
N LEU A 39 0.50 3.21 50.10
CA LEU A 39 1.88 3.24 49.57
C LEU A 39 2.40 1.84 49.23
N LEU A 40 2.14 0.82 50.06
CA LEU A 40 2.51 -0.56 49.74
C LEU A 40 1.74 -1.07 48.53
N SER A 41 0.45 -0.77 48.41
CA SER A 41 -0.38 -1.12 47.25
C SER A 41 0.15 -0.45 45.99
N ILE A 42 0.54 0.83 46.07
CA ILE A 42 1.14 1.57 44.96
C ILE A 42 2.50 0.97 44.60
N VAL A 43 3.35 0.65 45.57
CA VAL A 43 4.65 0.01 45.35
C VAL A 43 4.49 -1.39 44.76
N ILE A 44 3.53 -2.19 45.25
CA ILE A 44 3.21 -3.50 44.69
C ILE A 44 2.66 -3.35 43.27
N LEU A 45 1.79 -2.37 43.01
CA LEU A 45 1.31 -2.06 41.66
C LEU A 45 2.45 -1.62 40.75
N ILE A 46 3.42 -0.85 41.25
CA ILE A 46 4.63 -0.45 40.51
C ILE A 46 5.52 -1.67 40.27
N ILE A 47 5.73 -2.55 41.25
CA ILE A 47 6.55 -3.76 41.08
C ILE A 47 5.87 -4.74 40.12
N VAL A 48 4.56 -4.97 40.25
CA VAL A 48 3.77 -5.78 39.32
C VAL A 48 3.77 -5.16 37.93
N TYR A 49 3.69 -3.83 37.84
CA TYR A 49 3.81 -3.10 36.58
C TYR A 49 5.20 -3.25 35.97
N LEU A 50 6.28 -3.07 36.74
CA LEU A 50 7.67 -3.26 36.30
C LEU A 50 7.94 -4.72 35.91
N TYR A 51 7.41 -5.68 36.65
CA TYR A 51 7.45 -7.11 36.32
C TYR A 51 6.70 -7.38 35.01
N TYR A 52 5.50 -6.80 34.83
CA TYR A 52 4.74 -6.94 33.58
C TYR A 52 5.43 -6.26 32.38
N GLN A 53 6.15 -5.15 32.60
CA GLN A 53 6.95 -4.50 31.55
C GLN A 53 8.23 -5.29 31.20
N THR A 54 8.69 -6.18 32.07
CA THR A 54 9.90 -7.00 31.86
C THR A 54 9.59 -8.46 31.50
N TYR A 55 8.37 -8.93 31.74
CA TYR A 55 7.92 -10.27 31.39
C TYR A 55 7.66 -10.38 29.89
N ILE A 56 8.56 -11.06 29.18
CA ILE A 56 8.32 -11.53 27.81
C ILE A 56 7.78 -12.95 27.95
N PRO A 57 6.49 -13.20 27.64
CA PRO A 57 5.96 -14.55 27.68
C PRO A 57 6.72 -15.42 26.67
N ASN A 58 7.18 -16.59 27.10
CA ASN A 58 7.76 -17.56 26.19
C ASN A 58 6.60 -18.22 25.43
N TYR A 59 6.39 -17.82 24.17
CA TYR A 59 5.36 -18.42 23.33
C TYR A 59 5.94 -19.57 22.53
N GLU A 60 5.25 -20.71 22.51
CA GLU A 60 5.52 -21.75 21.53
C GLU A 60 5.31 -21.17 20.12
N LYS A 61 6.21 -21.54 19.20
CA LYS A 61 6.18 -21.09 17.81
C LYS A 61 5.71 -22.22 16.91
N ILE A 62 4.83 -21.90 15.97
CA ILE A 62 4.40 -22.80 14.90
C ILE A 62 5.20 -22.49 13.63
N LEU A 63 5.65 -23.52 12.92
CA LEU A 63 6.24 -23.39 11.59
C LEU A 63 5.13 -23.39 10.54
N ILE A 64 4.96 -22.27 9.85
CA ILE A 64 4.00 -22.12 8.76
C ILE A 64 4.73 -22.34 7.45
N LYS A 65 4.33 -23.35 6.69
CA LYS A 65 4.94 -23.71 5.41
C LYS A 65 3.85 -23.99 4.39
N GLY A 66 3.96 -23.39 3.21
CA GLY A 66 3.04 -23.60 2.10
C GLY A 66 3.59 -24.59 1.07
N GLU A 67 2.70 -25.08 0.20
CA GLU A 67 3.06 -25.81 -1.00
C GLU A 67 3.21 -24.85 -2.20
N SER A 68 3.94 -25.28 -3.23
CA SER A 68 4.06 -24.53 -4.49
C SER A 68 2.68 -24.30 -5.09
N ARG A 69 2.39 -23.05 -5.46
CA ARG A 69 1.11 -22.64 -6.03
C ARG A 69 1.34 -21.74 -7.22
N LYS A 70 1.58 -22.37 -8.37
CA LYS A 70 1.80 -21.65 -9.62
C LYS A 70 0.49 -21.15 -10.20
N ASP A 71 0.49 -19.91 -10.64
CA ASP A 71 -0.60 -19.38 -11.44
C ASP A 71 -0.56 -19.90 -12.89
N GLN A 72 -1.50 -19.42 -13.70
CA GLN A 72 -1.63 -19.80 -15.11
C GLN A 72 -0.45 -19.34 -16.00
N TYR A 73 0.38 -18.41 -15.53
CA TYR A 73 1.53 -17.89 -16.27
C TYR A 73 2.84 -18.57 -15.85
N GLY A 74 2.87 -19.17 -14.67
CA GLY A 74 3.99 -19.92 -14.11
C GLY A 74 4.67 -19.28 -12.89
N ILE A 75 4.16 -18.16 -12.37
CA ILE A 75 4.65 -17.53 -11.15
C ILE A 75 4.19 -18.36 -9.94
N ASP A 76 5.12 -18.75 -9.07
CA ASP A 76 4.78 -19.39 -7.80
C ASP A 76 4.34 -18.35 -6.78
N LEU A 77 3.03 -18.29 -6.55
CA LEU A 77 2.41 -17.34 -5.64
C LEU A 77 2.78 -17.61 -4.18
N ASN A 78 3.27 -18.81 -3.85
CA ASN A 78 3.66 -19.21 -2.50
C ASN A 78 5.19 -19.21 -2.28
N GLN A 79 5.98 -18.62 -3.20
CA GLN A 79 7.45 -18.66 -3.16
C GLN A 79 8.08 -18.26 -1.80
N TYR A 80 7.46 -17.32 -1.06
CA TYR A 80 7.98 -16.86 0.24
C TYR A 80 7.53 -17.68 1.45
N VAL A 81 6.70 -18.70 1.25
CA VAL A 81 6.26 -19.63 2.32
C VAL A 81 6.78 -21.05 2.12
N LEU A 82 7.48 -21.34 1.01
CA LEU A 82 8.01 -22.68 0.71
C LEU A 82 9.08 -23.14 1.69
N ASN A 83 9.91 -22.23 2.20
CA ASN A 83 10.97 -22.55 3.17
C ASN A 83 10.46 -22.59 4.63
N GLY A 84 9.21 -22.21 4.84
CA GLY A 84 8.60 -22.10 6.15
C GLY A 84 9.02 -20.83 6.92
N ILE A 85 8.15 -20.36 7.80
CA ILE A 85 8.41 -19.24 8.71
C ILE A 85 7.76 -19.51 10.07
N TYR A 86 8.47 -19.17 11.15
CA TYR A 86 7.94 -19.31 12.50
C TYR A 86 7.09 -18.10 12.90
N SER A 87 5.93 -18.36 13.51
CA SER A 87 5.10 -17.34 14.16
C SER A 87 4.49 -17.83 15.46
N MET A 88 3.88 -16.91 16.21
CA MET A 88 3.02 -17.26 17.35
C MET A 88 1.73 -17.94 16.89
N GLY A 89 1.15 -18.80 17.73
CA GLY A 89 -0.21 -19.34 17.56
C GLY A 89 -1.31 -18.28 17.77
N TYR A 90 -2.56 -18.63 17.42
CA TYR A 90 -3.70 -17.75 17.66
C TYR A 90 -3.98 -17.65 19.16
N ASP A 91 -4.12 -16.43 19.70
CA ASP A 91 -4.18 -16.17 21.15
C ASP A 91 -3.03 -16.78 21.97
N GLY A 92 -1.87 -17.03 21.35
CA GLY A 92 -0.73 -17.69 21.98
C GLY A 92 -0.81 -19.22 22.05
N ASP A 93 -1.86 -19.84 21.48
CA ASP A 93 -2.05 -21.29 21.42
C ASP A 93 -1.74 -21.80 20.00
N ILE A 94 -0.75 -22.69 19.88
CA ILE A 94 -0.31 -23.25 18.59
C ILE A 94 -1.32 -24.24 17.99
N ASN A 95 -2.20 -24.82 18.80
CA ASN A 95 -3.21 -25.78 18.35
C ASN A 95 -4.54 -25.11 17.97
N LYS A 96 -4.69 -23.82 18.29
CA LYS A 96 -5.89 -23.07 17.97
C LYS A 96 -6.00 -22.83 16.46
N LYS A 97 -7.19 -23.08 15.92
CA LYS A 97 -7.55 -22.84 14.51
C LYS A 97 -7.96 -21.40 14.28
N PHE A 98 -7.97 -20.97 13.01
CA PHE A 98 -8.34 -19.61 12.63
C PHE A 98 -9.76 -19.27 13.07
N GLU A 99 -10.71 -20.18 12.89
CA GLU A 99 -12.12 -19.96 13.23
C GLU A 99 -12.32 -19.80 14.74
N ASP A 100 -11.44 -20.39 15.56
CA ASP A 100 -11.48 -20.34 17.03
C ASP A 100 -10.73 -19.15 17.63
N TRP A 101 -10.10 -18.34 16.78
CA TRP A 101 -9.35 -17.17 17.20
C TRP A 101 -10.28 -16.08 17.76
N SER A 102 -9.87 -15.46 18.87
CA SER A 102 -10.65 -14.41 19.53
C SER A 102 -10.93 -13.16 18.68
N LEU A 103 -10.19 -12.97 17.58
CA LEU A 103 -10.35 -11.84 16.65
C LEU A 103 -10.88 -12.27 15.27
N TYR A 104 -11.39 -13.50 15.15
CA TYR A 104 -11.98 -14.00 13.92
C TYR A 104 -13.23 -13.19 13.51
N THR A 105 -13.29 -12.80 12.23
CA THR A 105 -14.50 -12.26 11.59
C THR A 105 -14.88 -13.13 10.39
N PRO A 106 -16.17 -13.45 10.19
CA PRO A 106 -16.58 -14.18 9.00
C PRO A 106 -16.44 -13.31 7.74
N GLN A 107 -16.12 -13.95 6.61
CA GLN A 107 -16.17 -13.29 5.31
C GLN A 107 -17.61 -12.91 4.95
N CYS A 108 -17.78 -11.77 4.27
CA CYS A 108 -19.07 -11.37 3.71
C CYS A 108 -19.64 -12.49 2.81
N PRO A 109 -20.85 -13.01 3.09
CA PRO A 109 -21.50 -14.03 2.28
C PRO A 109 -21.61 -13.62 0.82
N ASP A 110 -21.30 -14.56 -0.08
CA ASP A 110 -21.36 -14.35 -1.53
C ASP A 110 -20.54 -13.14 -2.01
N LEU A 111 -19.46 -12.75 -1.32
CA LEU A 111 -18.56 -11.70 -1.80
C LEU A 111 -17.95 -12.10 -3.15
N GLU A 112 -18.10 -11.21 -4.13
CA GLU A 112 -17.61 -11.36 -5.50
C GLU A 112 -16.73 -10.16 -5.89
N PRO A 113 -15.82 -10.34 -6.86
CA PRO A 113 -15.13 -9.23 -7.52
C PRO A 113 -16.09 -8.12 -7.98
N ALA A 114 -15.69 -6.87 -7.77
CA ALA A 114 -16.44 -5.70 -8.17
C ALA A 114 -16.69 -5.69 -9.68
N GLN A 115 -17.96 -5.60 -10.08
CA GLN A 115 -18.38 -5.55 -11.48
C GLN A 115 -18.53 -4.08 -11.90
N TYR A 116 -17.42 -3.45 -12.31
CA TYR A 116 -17.47 -2.09 -12.83
C TYR A 116 -18.06 -2.06 -14.26
N PRO A 117 -18.81 -1.01 -14.61
CA PRO A 117 -19.29 -0.77 -15.97
C PRO A 117 -18.19 -0.84 -17.04
N GLU A 118 -18.58 -1.27 -18.24
CA GLU A 118 -17.66 -1.50 -19.36
C GLU A 118 -16.86 -0.25 -19.76
N ASN A 119 -17.50 0.92 -19.75
CA ASN A 119 -16.85 2.21 -20.01
C ASN A 119 -15.79 2.59 -18.97
N ILE A 120 -15.83 2.02 -17.76
CA ILE A 120 -14.79 2.17 -16.75
C ILE A 120 -13.67 1.15 -16.98
N ARG A 121 -14.02 -0.12 -17.21
CA ARG A 121 -13.04 -1.21 -17.37
C ARG A 121 -12.19 -1.06 -18.64
N ASN A 122 -12.82 -0.62 -19.72
CA ASN A 122 -12.24 -0.40 -21.03
C ASN A 122 -12.50 1.06 -21.47
N PRO A 123 -11.79 2.03 -20.88
CA PRO A 123 -11.97 3.43 -21.20
C PRO A 123 -11.54 3.73 -22.64
N LYS A 124 -12.30 4.58 -23.33
CA LYS A 124 -11.88 5.14 -24.62
C LYS A 124 -10.84 6.24 -24.39
N CYS A 125 -9.57 5.89 -24.54
CA CYS A 125 -8.47 6.73 -24.10
C CYS A 125 -8.45 8.12 -24.75
N GLU A 126 -8.76 8.22 -26.04
CA GLU A 126 -8.79 9.48 -26.81
C GLU A 126 -9.93 10.42 -26.39
N GLU A 127 -11.00 9.88 -25.81
CA GLU A 127 -12.19 10.64 -25.40
C GLU A 127 -12.13 11.03 -23.92
N THR A 128 -11.25 10.43 -23.11
CA THR A 128 -11.23 10.58 -21.65
C THR A 128 -10.00 11.33 -21.13
N SER A 129 -10.08 11.73 -19.86
CA SER A 129 -9.07 12.52 -19.17
C SER A 129 -8.81 12.04 -17.74
N LEU A 130 -7.67 12.43 -17.19
CA LEU A 130 -7.33 12.30 -15.77
C LEU A 130 -7.33 13.67 -15.08
N GLN A 131 -7.99 13.74 -13.93
CA GLN A 131 -8.06 14.96 -13.13
C GLN A 131 -6.94 14.99 -12.09
N PHE A 132 -6.25 16.13 -12.01
CA PHE A 132 -5.17 16.36 -11.07
C PHE A 132 -5.40 17.62 -10.24
N GLY A 133 -5.01 17.58 -8.96
CA GLY A 133 -5.29 18.66 -8.02
C GLY A 133 -4.63 19.97 -8.43
N ASN A 134 -5.41 21.06 -8.49
CA ASN A 134 -4.89 22.39 -8.79
C ASN A 134 -4.41 23.11 -7.51
N LEU A 135 -3.22 22.76 -7.03
CA LEU A 135 -2.69 23.30 -5.77
C LEU A 135 -2.35 24.80 -5.81
N TYR A 136 -2.32 25.42 -6.99
CA TYR A 136 -1.95 26.82 -7.17
C TYR A 136 -3.05 27.82 -6.81
N VAL A 137 -4.31 27.40 -6.84
CA VAL A 137 -5.47 28.28 -6.65
C VAL A 137 -6.35 27.79 -5.51
N ASN A 138 -6.69 28.70 -4.59
CA ASN A 138 -7.55 28.45 -3.43
C ASN A 138 -7.13 27.18 -2.66
N HIS A 139 -5.82 26.98 -2.51
CA HIS A 139 -5.25 25.81 -1.84
C HIS A 139 -5.86 24.50 -2.38
N GLY A 140 -5.97 24.34 -3.71
CA GLY A 140 -6.54 23.19 -4.43
C GLY A 140 -7.94 22.74 -4.07
N LYS A 141 -8.73 23.65 -3.47
CA LYS A 141 -10.20 23.62 -3.49
C LYS A 141 -10.78 24.10 -4.82
N SER A 142 -9.93 24.59 -5.74
CA SER A 142 -10.33 24.95 -7.10
C SER A 142 -10.57 23.71 -7.95
N LEU A 143 -11.18 23.91 -9.13
CA LEU A 143 -11.35 22.83 -10.10
C LEU A 143 -9.99 22.24 -10.49
N PRO A 144 -9.92 20.91 -10.70
CA PRO A 144 -8.69 20.24 -11.04
C PRO A 144 -8.19 20.66 -12.44
N PHE A 145 -6.91 20.41 -12.71
CA PHE A 145 -6.44 20.28 -14.09
C PHE A 145 -7.02 19.00 -14.69
N SER A 146 -7.29 19.00 -15.99
CA SER A 146 -7.82 17.84 -16.70
C SER A 146 -6.91 17.50 -17.87
N LEU A 147 -6.13 16.42 -17.73
CA LEU A 147 -5.17 15.97 -18.72
C LEU A 147 -5.84 14.97 -19.67
N PRO A 148 -5.92 15.25 -20.99
CA PRO A 148 -6.39 14.28 -21.97
C PRO A 148 -5.48 13.04 -22.01
N LEU A 149 -6.07 11.86 -22.15
CA LEU A 149 -5.30 10.63 -22.34
C LEU A 149 -5.24 10.25 -23.82
N ASN A 150 -4.44 9.23 -24.11
CA ASN A 150 -4.32 8.63 -25.43
C ASN A 150 -4.15 7.12 -25.28
N SER A 151 -4.54 6.34 -26.29
CA SER A 151 -4.13 4.93 -26.33
C SER A 151 -2.61 4.82 -26.34
N ILE A 152 -2.10 3.74 -25.76
CA ILE A 152 -0.66 3.47 -25.70
C ILE A 152 -0.09 3.30 -27.11
N THR A 153 -0.85 2.72 -28.03
CA THR A 153 -0.53 2.65 -29.46
C THR A 153 -0.30 4.03 -30.07
N ASN A 154 -1.20 4.98 -29.81
CA ASN A 154 -1.06 6.35 -30.29
C ASN A 154 0.18 7.02 -29.67
N GLN A 155 0.42 6.83 -28.36
CA GLN A 155 1.61 7.36 -27.69
C GLN A 155 2.92 6.82 -28.31
N LEU A 156 2.99 5.53 -28.65
CA LEU A 156 4.14 4.94 -29.34
C LEU A 156 4.36 5.56 -30.74
N ASN A 157 3.28 5.89 -31.47
CA ASN A 157 3.38 6.53 -32.77
C ASN A 157 3.81 8.00 -32.65
N GLN A 158 3.20 8.76 -31.73
CA GLN A 158 3.57 10.14 -31.45
C GLN A 158 5.03 10.25 -30.99
N TRP A 159 5.52 9.28 -30.21
CA TRP A 159 6.94 9.20 -29.83
C TRP A 159 7.85 9.07 -31.06
N LYS A 160 7.55 8.15 -31.98
CA LYS A 160 8.34 7.95 -33.22
C LYS A 160 8.38 9.22 -34.08
N ASP A 161 7.23 9.89 -34.23
CA ASP A 161 7.14 11.15 -34.97
C ASP A 161 7.92 12.26 -34.27
N TRP A 162 7.81 12.35 -32.94
CA TRP A 162 8.55 13.32 -32.16
C TRP A 162 10.06 13.07 -32.24
N GLU A 163 10.52 11.82 -32.09
CA GLU A 163 11.93 11.45 -32.19
C GLU A 163 12.52 11.79 -33.57
N LYS A 164 11.79 11.49 -34.65
CA LYS A 164 12.20 11.83 -36.02
C LYS A 164 12.36 13.34 -36.22
N ASN A 165 11.45 14.13 -35.67
CA ASN A 165 11.43 15.59 -35.85
C ASN A 165 12.34 16.35 -34.86
N ASN A 166 12.88 15.66 -33.85
CA ASN A 166 13.66 16.27 -32.77
C ASN A 166 14.98 15.53 -32.50
N LYS A 167 15.48 14.75 -33.47
CA LYS A 167 16.72 13.96 -33.34
C LYS A 167 17.93 14.76 -32.87
N ASP A 168 18.07 15.99 -33.35
CA ASP A 168 19.20 16.88 -33.02
C ASP A 168 18.83 17.95 -31.98
N LYS A 169 17.62 17.91 -31.42
CA LYS A 169 17.14 18.88 -30.42
C LYS A 169 17.29 18.34 -29.02
N GLU A 170 17.42 19.26 -28.07
CA GLU A 170 17.45 18.89 -26.66
C GLU A 170 16.07 18.37 -26.21
N PRO A 171 16.03 17.27 -25.43
CA PRO A 171 14.79 16.73 -24.90
C PRO A 171 14.13 17.70 -23.90
N PRO A 172 12.80 17.63 -23.70
CA PRO A 172 12.14 18.44 -22.67
C PRO A 172 12.69 18.14 -21.29
N TYR A 173 12.87 19.21 -20.51
CA TYR A 173 13.45 19.12 -19.17
C TYR A 173 12.36 18.98 -18.11
N TYR A 174 11.92 17.74 -17.86
CA TYR A 174 10.81 17.47 -16.95
C TYR A 174 11.10 17.66 -15.46
N TYR A 175 12.35 17.47 -15.01
CA TYR A 175 12.67 17.43 -13.57
C TYR A 175 12.45 18.77 -12.83
N GLU A 176 12.65 19.93 -13.48
CA GLU A 176 12.23 21.23 -12.91
C GLU A 176 10.97 21.80 -13.58
N MET A 177 10.34 21.07 -14.50
CA MET A 177 9.11 21.53 -15.14
C MET A 177 8.02 21.68 -14.08
N SER A 178 7.38 22.86 -14.04
CA SER A 178 6.27 23.07 -13.11
C SER A 178 5.13 22.10 -13.42
N PHE A 179 4.37 21.72 -12.39
CA PHE A 179 3.28 20.77 -12.54
C PHE A 179 2.23 21.33 -13.49
N LYS A 180 1.92 22.62 -13.40
CA LYS A 180 1.06 23.34 -14.34
C LYS A 180 1.51 23.19 -15.80
N ASP A 181 2.80 23.33 -16.06
CA ASP A 181 3.34 23.23 -17.43
C ASP A 181 3.40 21.78 -17.92
N SER A 182 3.40 20.80 -17.00
CA SER A 182 3.38 19.38 -17.32
C SER A 182 1.98 18.80 -17.58
N VAL A 183 0.90 19.56 -17.32
CA VAL A 183 -0.50 19.11 -17.51
C VAL A 183 -1.26 19.93 -18.56
N THR A 184 -0.54 20.38 -19.57
CA THR A 184 -1.09 21.08 -20.74
C THR A 184 -1.66 20.10 -21.77
N ASP A 185 -2.42 20.62 -22.73
CA ASP A 185 -2.89 19.87 -23.91
C ASP A 185 -1.78 19.58 -24.93
N GLU A 186 -0.60 20.18 -24.76
CA GLU A 186 0.56 19.91 -25.59
C GLU A 186 1.03 18.46 -25.45
N TYR A 187 1.52 17.89 -26.56
CA TYR A 187 2.11 16.55 -26.51
C TYR A 187 3.41 16.58 -25.70
N HIS A 188 3.43 15.82 -24.59
CA HIS A 188 4.61 15.60 -23.77
C HIS A 188 5.26 14.27 -24.20
N PRO A 189 6.40 14.29 -24.90
CA PRO A 189 7.03 13.06 -25.39
C PRO A 189 7.43 12.11 -24.27
N PHE A 190 7.05 10.84 -24.43
CA PHE A 190 7.37 9.77 -23.52
C PHE A 190 7.78 8.51 -24.29
N ASP A 191 8.99 8.04 -24.03
CA ASP A 191 9.52 6.79 -24.58
C ASP A 191 9.18 5.60 -23.67
N TYR A 192 8.54 4.57 -24.20
CA TYR A 192 8.30 3.32 -23.46
C TYR A 192 9.51 2.37 -23.48
N GLY A 193 10.51 2.63 -24.32
CA GLY A 193 11.62 1.70 -24.58
C GLY A 193 11.22 0.46 -25.38
N TYR A 194 10.00 0.42 -25.92
CA TYR A 194 9.46 -0.74 -26.62
C TYR A 194 9.66 -0.63 -28.13
N GLN A 195 10.26 -1.67 -28.72
CA GLN A 195 10.52 -1.76 -30.17
C GLN A 195 9.84 -2.97 -30.84
N GLY A 196 9.09 -3.77 -30.09
CA GLY A 196 8.43 -4.98 -30.60
C GLY A 196 7.14 -4.71 -31.40
N PRO A 197 6.53 -5.77 -31.96
CA PRO A 197 5.28 -5.69 -32.71
C PRO A 197 4.05 -5.46 -31.80
N ASP A 198 2.85 -5.33 -32.39
CA ASP A 198 1.62 -5.46 -31.62
C ASP A 198 1.39 -6.91 -31.18
N THR A 199 1.23 -7.12 -29.87
CA THR A 199 0.98 -8.44 -29.30
C THR A 199 -0.49 -8.71 -29.00
N SER A 200 -1.42 -7.81 -29.39
CA SER A 200 -2.85 -7.92 -29.08
C SER A 200 -3.52 -9.20 -29.59
N GLU A 201 -2.99 -9.81 -30.66
CA GLU A 201 -3.50 -11.08 -31.22
C GLU A 201 -3.05 -12.32 -30.43
N ILE A 202 -2.09 -12.18 -29.50
CA ILE A 202 -1.58 -13.27 -28.66
C ILE A 202 -2.43 -13.35 -27.39
N SER A 203 -2.83 -14.56 -26.97
CA SER A 203 -3.57 -14.75 -25.71
C SER A 203 -2.81 -14.22 -24.49
N ASP A 204 -3.52 -13.74 -23.46
CA ASP A 204 -2.91 -13.28 -22.20
C ASP A 204 -2.04 -14.37 -21.57
N GLN A 205 -2.51 -15.62 -21.58
CA GLN A 205 -1.76 -16.74 -21.03
C GLN A 205 -0.42 -16.94 -21.73
N GLU A 206 -0.42 -16.98 -23.07
CA GLU A 206 0.81 -17.16 -23.85
C GLU A 206 1.75 -15.96 -23.66
N TYR A 207 1.23 -14.74 -23.76
CA TYR A 207 2.02 -13.53 -23.64
C TYR A 207 2.70 -13.42 -22.27
N TYR A 208 1.94 -13.49 -21.17
CA TYR A 208 2.51 -13.32 -19.84
C TYR A 208 3.43 -14.48 -19.45
N SER A 209 3.18 -15.71 -19.92
CA SER A 209 4.10 -16.84 -19.74
C SER A 209 5.48 -16.59 -20.37
N GLN A 210 5.53 -15.83 -21.47
CA GLN A 210 6.79 -15.41 -22.10
C GLN A 210 7.42 -14.23 -21.34
N VAL A 211 6.62 -13.22 -20.96
CA VAL A 211 7.11 -12.04 -20.23
C VAL A 211 7.80 -12.41 -18.92
N ILE A 212 7.24 -13.32 -18.12
CA ILE A 212 7.85 -13.69 -16.83
C ILE A 212 9.16 -14.47 -17.00
N LYS A 213 9.42 -15.03 -18.19
CA LYS A 213 10.66 -15.74 -18.54
C LYS A 213 11.61 -14.86 -19.37
N SER A 214 11.16 -13.69 -19.81
CA SER A 214 11.98 -12.76 -20.59
C SER A 214 13.11 -12.20 -19.73
N ARG A 215 14.17 -11.74 -20.38
CA ARG A 215 15.27 -11.09 -19.66
C ARG A 215 14.83 -9.74 -19.10
N MET A 216 15.44 -9.30 -18.01
CA MET A 216 15.17 -8.00 -17.39
C MET A 216 15.52 -6.80 -18.30
N ASP A 217 16.41 -7.01 -19.28
CA ASP A 217 16.82 -6.03 -20.28
C ASP A 217 15.97 -6.06 -21.57
N GLU A 218 14.90 -6.84 -21.59
CA GLU A 218 13.89 -6.88 -22.66
C GLU A 218 12.63 -6.15 -22.20
N VAL A 219 12.14 -5.22 -23.01
CA VAL A 219 10.95 -4.41 -22.71
C VAL A 219 9.69 -5.12 -23.24
N PRO A 220 8.74 -5.49 -22.36
CA PRO A 220 7.45 -6.05 -22.80
C PRO A 220 6.58 -5.01 -23.51
N ASP A 221 5.54 -5.48 -24.19
CA ASP A 221 4.56 -4.63 -24.85
C ASP A 221 3.79 -3.77 -23.82
N PRO A 222 3.95 -2.42 -23.83
CA PRO A 222 3.33 -1.55 -22.83
C PRO A 222 1.80 -1.50 -22.93
N ARG A 223 1.20 -1.91 -24.07
CA ARG A 223 -0.27 -2.04 -24.21
C ARG A 223 -0.86 -3.07 -23.26
N ARG A 224 -0.01 -3.96 -22.72
CA ARG A 224 -0.36 -5.05 -21.82
C ARG A 224 0.38 -4.92 -20.48
N ARG A 225 0.64 -3.68 -20.04
CA ARG A 225 1.29 -3.43 -18.74
C ARG A 225 0.45 -4.01 -17.60
N ARG A 226 1.11 -4.58 -16.60
CA ARG A 226 0.47 -5.14 -15.41
C ARG A 226 0.37 -4.10 -14.29
N LEU A 227 -0.52 -4.33 -13.34
CA LEU A 227 -0.73 -3.52 -12.15
C LEU A 227 -0.70 -4.39 -10.89
N PHE A 228 0.15 -4.04 -9.94
CA PHE A 228 0.33 -4.77 -8.69
C PHE A 228 -0.03 -3.93 -7.47
N PHE A 229 -0.53 -4.57 -6.43
CA PHE A 229 -0.71 -3.94 -5.11
C PHE A 229 0.25 -4.53 -4.09
N PHE A 230 0.99 -3.68 -3.40
CA PHE A 230 1.83 -4.05 -2.26
C PHE A 230 1.23 -3.45 -0.98
N ILE A 231 0.66 -4.31 -0.14
CA ILE A 231 -0.23 -3.91 0.96
C ILE A 231 0.25 -4.47 2.29
N LEU A 232 0.24 -3.60 3.32
CA LEU A 232 0.46 -3.99 4.71
C LEU A 232 -0.79 -4.63 5.31
N PHE A 233 -0.66 -5.84 5.84
CA PHE A 233 -1.75 -6.48 6.59
C PHE A 233 -1.44 -6.63 8.08
N ASN A 234 -2.44 -6.34 8.92
CA ASN A 234 -2.37 -6.53 10.36
C ASN A 234 -3.77 -6.77 10.98
N ASN A 235 -4.34 -7.93 10.64
CA ASN A 235 -5.58 -8.50 11.18
C ASN A 235 -6.89 -7.81 10.75
N GLU A 236 -6.88 -6.88 9.80
CA GLU A 236 -8.11 -6.22 9.30
C GLU A 236 -8.76 -7.01 8.16
N PHE A 237 -9.22 -8.22 8.46
CA PHE A 237 -9.79 -9.12 7.45
C PHE A 237 -10.94 -8.51 6.65
N ASP A 238 -11.84 -7.76 7.28
CA ASP A 238 -12.95 -7.08 6.60
C ASP A 238 -12.48 -6.04 5.57
N LEU A 239 -11.43 -5.28 5.91
CA LEU A 239 -10.82 -4.34 4.96
C LEU A 239 -10.03 -5.06 3.86
N LEU A 240 -9.37 -6.18 4.18
CA LEU A 240 -8.64 -6.97 3.19
C LEU A 240 -9.58 -7.60 2.17
N ASP A 241 -10.68 -8.19 2.63
CA ASP A 241 -11.71 -8.75 1.76
C ASP A 241 -12.31 -7.67 0.85
N LEU A 242 -12.58 -6.48 1.40
CA LEU A 242 -13.06 -5.32 0.65
C LEU A 242 -12.01 -4.88 -0.39
N HIS A 243 -10.74 -4.75 0.00
CA HIS A 243 -9.66 -4.31 -0.88
C HIS A 243 -9.43 -5.28 -2.03
N ILE A 244 -9.33 -6.58 -1.75
CA ILE A 244 -9.14 -7.59 -2.78
C ILE A 244 -10.33 -7.57 -3.75
N SER A 245 -11.56 -7.61 -3.23
CA SER A 245 -12.76 -7.68 -4.06
C SER A 245 -13.05 -6.38 -4.83
N GLU A 246 -12.67 -5.20 -4.31
CA GLU A 246 -12.78 -3.91 -5.01
C GLU A 246 -11.91 -3.88 -6.27
N TYR A 247 -10.69 -4.42 -6.20
CA TYR A 247 -9.70 -4.26 -7.26
C TYR A 247 -9.36 -5.53 -8.05
N TYR A 248 -9.99 -6.65 -7.73
CA TYR A 248 -9.65 -7.96 -8.31
C TYR A 248 -9.60 -7.97 -9.85
N ASP A 249 -10.49 -7.24 -10.53
CA ASP A 249 -10.52 -7.19 -12.00
C ASP A 249 -9.35 -6.37 -12.60
N VAL A 250 -9.01 -5.21 -12.02
CA VAL A 250 -7.96 -4.33 -12.56
C VAL A 250 -6.54 -4.74 -12.16
N VAL A 251 -6.38 -5.42 -11.03
CA VAL A 251 -5.09 -5.82 -10.44
C VAL A 251 -4.69 -7.21 -10.92
N ASP A 252 -3.40 -7.37 -11.26
CA ASP A 252 -2.84 -8.66 -11.65
C ASP A 252 -2.36 -9.46 -10.43
N TYR A 253 -1.72 -8.81 -9.44
CA TYR A 253 -1.34 -9.46 -8.18
C TYR A 253 -1.46 -8.55 -6.95
N PHE A 254 -1.81 -9.16 -5.83
CA PHE A 254 -1.76 -8.57 -4.49
C PHE A 254 -0.63 -9.22 -3.71
N VAL A 255 0.46 -8.49 -3.49
CA VAL A 255 1.52 -8.88 -2.55
C VAL A 255 1.13 -8.37 -1.18
N ILE A 256 0.72 -9.29 -0.32
CA ILE A 256 0.23 -8.98 1.03
C ILE A 256 1.34 -9.31 2.00
N TYR A 257 1.94 -8.28 2.58
CA TYR A 257 3.04 -8.46 3.51
C TYR A 257 2.56 -8.43 4.95
N GLU A 258 3.13 -9.33 5.73
CA GLU A 258 2.75 -9.53 7.11
C GLU A 258 3.97 -9.87 7.97
N ALA A 259 4.25 -9.08 9.00
CA ALA A 259 5.33 -9.41 9.94
C ALA A 259 4.87 -10.41 11.01
N ASN A 260 5.77 -11.25 11.53
CA ASN A 260 5.50 -12.09 12.71
C ASN A 260 5.62 -11.34 14.06
N SER A 261 5.80 -10.01 14.00
CA SER A 261 5.78 -9.12 15.15
C SER A 261 4.97 -7.85 14.88
N THR A 262 4.46 -7.22 15.94
CA THR A 262 3.85 -5.89 15.89
C THR A 262 4.92 -4.81 15.76
N PHE A 263 4.54 -3.59 15.38
CA PHE A 263 5.48 -2.46 15.42
C PHE A 263 5.99 -2.17 16.84
N THR A 264 5.22 -2.52 17.86
CA THR A 264 5.64 -2.42 19.27
C THR A 264 6.61 -3.53 19.71
N GLY A 265 6.92 -4.49 18.82
CA GLY A 265 7.87 -5.58 19.03
C GLY A 265 7.27 -6.86 19.63
N GLY A 266 5.96 -6.91 19.88
CA GLY A 266 5.30 -8.09 20.40
C GLY A 266 5.14 -9.17 19.32
N PRO A 267 5.31 -10.47 19.63
CA PRO A 267 5.05 -11.53 18.66
C PRO A 267 3.58 -11.53 18.26
N LYS A 268 3.30 -11.82 16.99
CA LYS A 268 1.93 -11.97 16.46
C LYS A 268 1.81 -13.19 15.54
N PRO A 269 0.63 -13.81 15.41
CA PRO A 269 0.41 -14.81 14.37
C PRO A 269 0.54 -14.15 12.99
N LEU A 270 0.98 -14.93 12.00
CA LEU A 270 0.87 -14.57 10.59
C LEU A 270 -0.55 -14.91 10.12
N SER A 271 -1.52 -14.08 10.52
CA SER A 271 -2.94 -14.39 10.40
C SER A 271 -3.38 -14.49 8.94
N PHE A 272 -2.95 -13.60 8.05
CA PHE A 272 -3.29 -13.72 6.62
C PHE A 272 -2.66 -14.97 6.00
N THR A 273 -1.37 -15.18 6.24
CA THR A 273 -0.62 -16.31 5.65
C THR A 273 -1.25 -17.64 6.07
N ARG A 274 -1.56 -17.79 7.35
CA ARG A 274 -2.24 -18.98 7.87
C ARG A 274 -3.64 -19.13 7.30
N THR A 275 -4.45 -18.07 7.26
CA THR A 275 -5.79 -18.13 6.67
C THR A 275 -5.75 -18.56 5.21
N LEU A 276 -4.80 -18.06 4.42
CA LEU A 276 -4.64 -18.43 3.01
C LEU A 276 -4.23 -19.90 2.82
N LEU A 277 -3.44 -20.47 3.74
CA LEU A 277 -2.93 -21.85 3.64
C LEU A 277 -3.83 -22.89 4.32
N GLU A 278 -4.53 -22.52 5.40
CA GLU A 278 -5.24 -23.44 6.29
C GLU A 278 -6.76 -23.44 6.03
N THR A 279 -7.29 -22.47 5.27
CA THR A 279 -8.75 -22.26 5.11
C THR A 279 -9.14 -21.99 3.66
N ASN A 280 -10.45 -22.00 3.39
CA ASN A 280 -11.03 -21.69 2.08
C ASN A 280 -11.48 -20.22 1.91
N ARG A 281 -11.22 -19.32 2.89
CA ARG A 281 -11.68 -17.91 2.85
C ARG A 281 -11.32 -17.19 1.54
N TYR A 282 -10.14 -17.49 0.99
CA TYR A 282 -9.61 -16.82 -0.19
C TYR A 282 -9.65 -17.67 -1.46
N ASP A 283 -10.38 -18.79 -1.49
CA ASP A 283 -10.38 -19.69 -2.65
C ASP A 283 -10.80 -19.03 -3.97
N LYS A 284 -11.69 -18.03 -3.92
CA LYS A 284 -12.13 -17.26 -5.09
C LYS A 284 -11.10 -16.25 -5.60
N PHE A 285 -10.16 -15.83 -4.75
CA PHE A 285 -9.23 -14.74 -5.04
C PHE A 285 -7.78 -15.20 -5.11
N LYS A 286 -7.50 -16.42 -4.62
CA LYS A 286 -6.15 -16.88 -4.34
C LYS A 286 -5.26 -16.83 -5.57
N ASP A 287 -5.79 -17.01 -6.78
CA ASP A 287 -5.05 -16.96 -8.04
C ASP A 287 -4.25 -15.66 -8.27
N LYS A 288 -4.50 -14.60 -7.48
CA LYS A 288 -3.74 -13.34 -7.51
C LYS A 288 -3.06 -12.98 -6.19
N LEU A 289 -3.19 -13.78 -5.13
CA LEU A 289 -2.68 -13.46 -3.80
C LEU A 289 -1.30 -14.05 -3.56
N ILE A 290 -0.36 -13.22 -3.13
CA ILE A 290 1.01 -13.60 -2.80
C ILE A 290 1.27 -13.26 -1.32
N PRO A 291 1.37 -14.24 -0.40
CA PRO A 291 1.79 -13.99 0.97
C PRO A 291 3.28 -13.66 1.01
N LEU A 292 3.62 -12.52 1.61
CA LEU A 292 4.98 -12.10 1.91
C LEU A 292 5.19 -11.99 3.43
N PRO A 293 5.30 -13.11 4.15
CA PRO A 293 5.56 -13.06 5.57
C PRO A 293 7.01 -12.66 5.85
N LEU A 294 7.23 -11.77 6.82
CA LEU A 294 8.56 -11.25 7.16
C LEU A 294 8.88 -11.42 8.64
N THR A 295 10.15 -11.73 8.91
CA THR A 295 10.74 -11.57 10.25
C THR A 295 11.48 -10.24 10.27
N ILE A 296 11.06 -9.34 11.16
CA ILE A 296 11.66 -8.01 11.29
C ILE A 296 12.43 -7.94 12.60
N GLU A 297 13.75 -7.98 12.50
CA GLU A 297 14.66 -7.84 13.62
C GLU A 297 15.28 -6.45 13.60
N VAL A 298 15.09 -5.69 14.68
CA VAL A 298 15.72 -4.38 14.85
C VAL A 298 16.37 -4.33 16.22
N ASN A 299 17.62 -3.88 16.28
CA ASN A 299 18.30 -3.62 17.54
C ASN A 299 17.65 -2.42 18.26
N ASP A 300 16.86 -2.71 19.30
CA ASP A 300 16.12 -1.72 20.08
C ASP A 300 17.02 -0.78 20.94
N LYS A 301 18.34 -1.02 21.00
CA LYS A 301 19.26 -0.27 21.85
C LYS A 301 19.73 1.08 21.27
N ASP A 302 19.55 1.33 19.97
CA ASP A 302 20.23 2.44 19.26
C ASP A 302 19.32 3.56 18.72
N THR A 303 18.04 3.60 19.07
CA THR A 303 17.09 4.44 18.34
C THR A 303 16.72 5.73 19.07
N LYS A 304 17.16 6.90 18.55
CA LYS A 304 16.59 8.22 18.93
C LYS A 304 15.10 8.37 18.58
N LEU A 305 14.58 7.51 17.70
CA LEU A 305 13.21 7.53 17.17
C LEU A 305 12.24 6.59 17.93
N GLY A 306 12.68 5.97 19.02
CA GLY A 306 11.92 4.92 19.71
C GLY A 306 11.90 3.59 18.96
N LYS A 307 11.26 2.56 19.56
CA LYS A 307 11.30 1.16 19.08
C LYS A 307 10.42 0.87 17.85
N THR A 308 9.42 1.70 17.58
CA THR A 308 8.33 1.34 16.64
C THR A 308 8.64 1.67 15.18
N PHE A 309 8.96 2.93 14.88
CA PHE A 309 9.26 3.40 13.52
C PHE A 309 10.41 2.66 12.79
N PRO A 310 11.49 2.23 13.46
CA PRO A 310 12.54 1.46 12.81
C PRO A 310 12.03 0.16 12.16
N ARG A 311 11.13 -0.57 12.83
CA ARG A 311 10.55 -1.82 12.31
C ARG A 311 9.71 -1.57 11.06
N GLU A 312 8.89 -0.52 11.09
CA GLU A 312 8.05 -0.08 9.96
C GLU A 312 8.91 0.30 8.74
N ARG A 313 10.02 1.04 8.95
CA ARG A 313 10.94 1.43 7.88
C ARG A 313 11.61 0.23 7.23
N VAL A 314 12.14 -0.71 8.04
CA VAL A 314 12.78 -1.93 7.53
C VAL A 314 11.78 -2.79 6.75
N ALA A 315 10.56 -2.96 7.27
CA ALA A 315 9.51 -3.72 6.58
C ALA A 315 9.18 -3.10 5.21
N ARG A 316 8.97 -1.78 5.16
CA ARG A 316 8.68 -1.06 3.90
C ARG A 316 9.83 -1.08 2.90
N ARG A 317 11.08 -1.08 3.38
CA ARG A 317 12.28 -1.18 2.53
C ARG A 317 12.34 -2.51 1.81
N VAL A 318 12.15 -3.61 2.56
CA VAL A 318 12.23 -4.98 2.04
C VAL A 318 11.02 -5.33 1.17
N LEU A 319 9.85 -4.75 1.47
CA LEU A 319 8.61 -5.00 0.74
C LEU A 319 8.73 -4.75 -0.76
N ILE A 320 9.26 -3.60 -1.16
CA ILE A 320 9.21 -3.19 -2.58
C ILE A 320 10.05 -4.12 -3.44
N GLU A 321 11.30 -4.39 -3.04
CA GLU A 321 12.18 -5.31 -3.78
C GLU A 321 11.58 -6.71 -3.84
N LYS A 322 11.17 -7.27 -2.69
CA LYS A 322 10.57 -8.61 -2.66
C LYS A 322 9.24 -8.67 -3.41
N GLY A 323 8.41 -7.64 -3.33
CA GLY A 323 7.14 -7.57 -4.05
C GLY A 323 7.33 -7.55 -5.56
N LEU A 324 8.28 -6.74 -6.06
CA LEU A 324 8.64 -6.69 -7.48
C LEU A 324 9.22 -8.02 -7.98
N ARG A 325 10.04 -8.68 -7.15
CA ARG A 325 10.54 -10.03 -7.44
C ARG A 325 9.41 -11.05 -7.47
N ALA A 326 8.48 -10.99 -6.52
CA ALA A 326 7.39 -11.95 -6.39
C ALA A 326 6.53 -12.08 -7.66
N VAL A 327 6.32 -10.94 -8.30
CA VAL A 327 5.46 -10.80 -9.49
C VAL A 327 6.24 -10.85 -10.80
N GLU A 328 7.56 -11.11 -10.73
CA GLU A 328 8.47 -11.06 -11.88
C GLU A 328 8.28 -9.75 -12.67
N ALA A 329 8.31 -8.61 -11.96
CA ALA A 329 8.05 -7.31 -12.57
C ALA A 329 9.01 -7.04 -13.73
N ARG A 330 8.50 -6.40 -14.79
CA ARG A 330 9.23 -6.02 -16.00
C ARG A 330 8.97 -4.55 -16.34
N HIS A 331 9.88 -3.95 -17.11
CA HIS A 331 9.86 -2.52 -17.41
C HIS A 331 8.47 -2.06 -17.87
N GLY A 332 7.95 -0.98 -17.28
CA GLY A 332 6.64 -0.43 -17.63
C GLY A 332 5.47 -0.99 -16.83
N ASP A 333 5.64 -2.10 -16.08
CA ASP A 333 4.64 -2.53 -15.11
C ASP A 333 4.40 -1.46 -14.05
N ILE A 334 3.18 -1.39 -13.54
CA ILE A 334 2.77 -0.42 -12.54
C ILE A 334 2.60 -1.13 -11.20
N PHE A 335 2.98 -0.49 -10.11
CA PHE A 335 2.65 -0.96 -8.77
C PHE A 335 2.16 0.17 -7.89
N VAL A 336 1.27 -0.17 -6.98
CA VAL A 336 0.76 0.72 -5.96
C VAL A 336 1.23 0.23 -4.60
N HIS A 337 1.81 1.14 -3.82
CA HIS A 337 2.24 0.89 -2.46
C HIS A 337 1.45 1.76 -1.49
N GLY A 338 0.76 1.10 -0.57
CA GLY A 338 -0.14 1.73 0.41
C GLY A 338 -0.30 0.90 1.67
N ASP A 339 -0.81 1.53 2.73
CA ASP A 339 -1.39 0.80 3.85
C ASP A 339 -2.78 0.26 3.42
N LEU A 340 -3.29 -0.79 4.07
CA LEU A 340 -4.53 -1.46 3.64
C LEU A 340 -5.77 -0.55 3.65
N ASP A 341 -5.77 0.49 4.49
CA ASP A 341 -6.85 1.46 4.61
C ASP A 341 -6.77 2.61 3.57
N GLU A 342 -5.81 2.57 2.63
CA GLU A 342 -5.64 3.56 1.57
C GLU A 342 -6.19 3.05 0.22
N PHE A 343 -7.43 3.42 -0.10
CA PHE A 343 -8.19 2.91 -1.25
C PHE A 343 -8.18 3.90 -2.42
N PRO A 344 -7.40 3.69 -3.49
CA PRO A 344 -7.49 4.51 -4.71
C PRO A 344 -8.79 4.24 -5.48
N LYS A 345 -9.33 5.22 -6.20
CA LYS A 345 -10.54 4.96 -7.01
C LYS A 345 -10.22 4.07 -8.21
N ALA A 346 -11.01 3.00 -8.39
CA ALA A 346 -10.78 2.03 -9.45
C ALA A 346 -10.85 2.65 -10.86
N ASN A 347 -11.75 3.61 -11.10
CA ASN A 347 -11.85 4.31 -12.38
C ASN A 347 -10.55 5.04 -12.79
N ILE A 348 -9.76 5.52 -11.83
CA ILE A 348 -8.44 6.10 -12.07
C ILE A 348 -7.45 4.99 -12.42
N LEU A 349 -7.44 3.88 -11.67
CA LEU A 349 -6.55 2.74 -11.95
C LEU A 349 -6.77 2.15 -13.34
N TYR A 350 -8.02 1.98 -13.79
CA TYR A 350 -8.31 1.49 -15.15
C TYR A 350 -7.75 2.43 -16.21
N ARG A 351 -8.00 3.75 -16.10
CA ARG A 351 -7.44 4.73 -17.04
C ARG A 351 -5.92 4.73 -17.04
N MET A 352 -5.28 4.65 -15.88
CA MET A 352 -3.82 4.63 -15.79
C MET A 352 -3.19 3.32 -16.31
N LYS A 353 -3.87 2.18 -16.15
CA LYS A 353 -3.42 0.88 -16.68
C LYS A 353 -3.63 0.77 -18.19
N LYS A 354 -4.79 1.22 -18.70
CA LYS A 354 -5.22 1.00 -20.11
C LYS A 354 -4.81 2.13 -21.06
N CYS A 355 -4.66 3.35 -20.57
CA CYS A 355 -4.30 4.52 -21.37
C CYS A 355 -2.90 5.03 -21.03
N GLY A 356 -2.31 5.78 -21.97
CA GLY A 356 -1.09 6.56 -21.77
C GLY A 356 -1.31 8.06 -21.90
N GLY A 357 -0.21 8.81 -21.92
CA GLY A 357 -0.19 10.28 -21.94
C GLY A 357 -0.07 10.91 -20.55
N TRP A 358 0.16 10.11 -19.50
CA TRP A 358 0.36 10.59 -18.12
C TRP A 358 1.74 10.22 -17.57
N GLU A 359 2.47 9.32 -18.23
CA GLU A 359 3.70 8.71 -17.74
C GLU A 359 4.83 9.73 -17.54
N HIS A 360 4.86 10.79 -18.35
CA HIS A 360 5.83 11.87 -18.23
C HIS A 360 5.76 12.59 -16.89
N LEU A 361 4.59 12.57 -16.23
CA LEU A 361 4.41 13.15 -14.90
C LEU A 361 5.26 12.42 -13.84
N GLN A 362 5.52 11.13 -14.02
CA GLN A 362 6.42 10.36 -13.16
C GLN A 362 7.82 10.26 -13.77
N MET A 363 7.92 9.71 -14.98
CA MET A 363 9.17 9.28 -15.61
C MET A 363 9.85 10.35 -16.49
N GLY A 364 9.23 11.51 -16.71
CA GLY A 364 9.74 12.53 -17.63
C GLY A 364 9.77 12.01 -19.08
N ILE A 365 10.91 12.08 -19.76
CA ILE A 365 11.01 11.66 -21.17
C ILE A 365 10.94 10.13 -21.39
N GLY A 366 10.94 9.32 -20.32
CA GLY A 366 10.85 7.86 -20.41
C GLY A 366 12.16 7.13 -20.75
N GLY A 367 12.04 5.95 -21.37
CA GLY A 367 13.11 5.11 -21.93
C GLY A 367 13.22 3.72 -21.28
N GLY A 368 13.71 2.74 -22.05
CA GLY A 368 13.89 1.34 -21.60
C GLY A 368 15.34 0.98 -21.23
N PRO A 369 15.56 -0.19 -20.59
CA PRO A 369 16.89 -0.79 -20.47
C PRO A 369 17.48 -1.12 -21.84
N LYS A 370 18.81 -1.15 -21.89
CA LYS A 370 19.57 -1.66 -23.03
C LYS A 370 19.95 -3.12 -22.81
N SER A 371 19.97 -3.88 -23.90
CA SER A 371 20.34 -5.30 -23.81
C SER A 371 21.83 -5.47 -23.48
N PHE A 372 22.13 -6.24 -22.43
CA PHE A 372 23.50 -6.66 -22.10
C PHE A 372 24.14 -7.59 -23.14
N LYS A 373 23.41 -7.99 -24.19
CA LYS A 373 23.98 -8.60 -25.40
C LYS A 373 24.82 -7.61 -26.20
N ASP A 374 24.64 -6.30 -26.02
CA ASP A 374 25.48 -5.27 -26.61
C ASP A 374 26.74 -5.07 -25.76
N THR A 375 27.90 -5.14 -26.42
CA THR A 375 29.22 -5.06 -25.78
C THR A 375 29.52 -3.73 -25.12
N ASN A 376 28.76 -2.68 -25.45
CA ASN A 376 28.99 -1.33 -24.93
C ASN A 376 28.11 -0.99 -23.72
N ILE A 377 27.27 -1.92 -23.26
CA ILE A 377 26.38 -1.66 -22.12
C ILE A 377 27.17 -1.73 -20.83
N LYS A 378 27.03 -0.68 -20.02
CA LYS A 378 27.63 -0.62 -18.69
C LYS A 378 26.57 -0.58 -17.60
N SER A 379 26.93 -1.17 -16.46
CA SER A 379 26.15 -1.12 -15.23
C SER A 379 27.03 -0.63 -14.09
N TYR A 380 26.57 0.37 -13.33
CA TYR A 380 27.29 0.85 -12.15
C TYR A 380 27.24 -0.13 -10.96
N PHE A 381 26.52 -1.26 -11.08
CA PHE A 381 26.62 -2.35 -10.11
C PHE A 381 27.85 -3.24 -10.36
N VAL A 382 28.35 -3.27 -11.59
CA VAL A 382 29.43 -4.17 -12.00
C VAL A 382 30.70 -3.39 -12.41
N ASP A 383 30.55 -2.31 -13.17
CA ASP A 383 31.66 -1.44 -13.57
C ASP A 383 32.09 -0.53 -12.42
N LYS A 384 33.17 -0.92 -11.74
CA LYS A 384 33.76 -0.15 -10.62
C LYS A 384 34.33 1.20 -11.05
N ASN A 385 34.56 1.42 -12.35
CA ASN A 385 35.08 2.68 -12.88
C ASN A 385 33.95 3.70 -13.14
N MET A 386 32.68 3.27 -13.21
CA MET A 386 31.53 4.17 -13.29
C MET A 386 31.34 4.89 -11.95
N ASN A 387 31.94 6.08 -11.82
CA ASN A 387 31.82 6.89 -10.60
C ASN A 387 30.46 7.58 -10.52
N ILE A 388 29.44 6.89 -10.00
CA ILE A 388 28.11 7.45 -9.78
C ILE A 388 28.04 8.15 -8.42
N GLU A 389 27.68 9.44 -8.44
CA GLU A 389 27.43 10.22 -7.23
C GLU A 389 26.28 9.61 -6.41
N ILE A 390 26.41 9.71 -5.08
CA ILE A 390 25.43 9.21 -4.12
C ILE A 390 24.93 10.40 -3.30
N ASP A 391 23.65 10.40 -2.91
CA ASP A 391 23.12 11.36 -1.94
C ASP A 391 23.52 11.03 -0.49
N ASP A 392 23.17 11.91 0.43
CA ASP A 392 23.42 11.78 1.87
C ASP A 392 22.75 10.55 2.51
N ARG A 393 21.82 9.92 1.80
CA ARG A 393 21.10 8.73 2.23
C ARG A 393 21.53 7.47 1.49
N GLY A 394 22.63 7.51 0.71
CA GLY A 394 23.09 6.31 0.00
C GLY A 394 22.40 6.05 -1.35
N SER A 395 21.54 6.96 -1.83
CA SER A 395 20.85 6.83 -3.11
C SER A 395 21.74 7.19 -4.28
N TYR A 396 21.78 6.38 -5.33
CA TYR A 396 22.42 6.77 -6.59
C TYR A 396 21.74 8.03 -7.17
N LYS A 397 22.54 9.04 -7.54
CA LYS A 397 22.08 10.25 -8.23
C LYS A 397 22.10 10.05 -9.74
N VAL A 398 20.95 9.67 -10.24
CA VAL A 398 20.72 9.23 -11.60
C VAL A 398 19.43 9.90 -12.07
N ASP A 399 19.55 10.70 -13.13
CA ASP A 399 18.56 11.68 -13.61
C ASP A 399 17.38 10.99 -14.33
N TYR A 400 16.71 10.05 -13.66
CA TYR A 400 15.76 9.14 -14.30
C TYR A 400 14.36 9.70 -14.51
N GLN A 401 13.87 10.58 -13.62
CA GLN A 401 12.43 10.76 -13.46
C GLN A 401 12.06 12.16 -12.98
N ARG A 402 10.86 12.62 -13.33
CA ARG A 402 10.29 13.88 -12.85
C ARG A 402 9.87 13.78 -11.39
N ALA A 403 9.19 12.69 -11.03
CA ALA A 403 8.70 12.42 -9.68
C ALA A 403 9.00 10.98 -9.28
N TYR A 404 9.20 10.73 -7.99
CA TYR A 404 9.42 9.37 -7.48
C TYR A 404 8.17 8.48 -7.59
N SER A 405 7.00 9.06 -7.39
CA SER A 405 5.70 8.40 -7.47
C SER A 405 4.60 9.43 -7.71
N LEU A 406 3.40 8.94 -8.03
CA LEU A 406 2.17 9.72 -8.07
C LEU A 406 1.32 9.41 -6.84
N GLY A 407 0.67 10.43 -6.27
CA GLY A 407 -0.15 10.28 -5.06
C GLY A 407 -1.63 10.46 -5.36
N PHE A 408 -2.50 9.83 -4.56
CA PHE A 408 -3.94 9.97 -4.66
C PHE A 408 -4.47 10.89 -3.58
N MET A 409 -5.20 11.96 -3.94
CA MET A 409 -5.85 12.82 -2.95
C MET A 409 -7.05 12.10 -2.34
N GLY A 410 -6.85 11.50 -1.17
CA GLY A 410 -7.85 10.73 -0.47
C GLY A 410 -8.58 11.53 0.62
N TRP A 411 -9.88 11.34 0.73
CA TRP A 411 -10.64 11.81 1.89
C TRP A 411 -10.28 10.99 3.12
N PHE A 412 -9.89 11.67 4.20
CA PHE A 412 -9.55 11.00 5.46
C PHE A 412 -10.82 10.80 6.26
N TYR A 413 -11.37 9.59 6.17
CA TYR A 413 -12.48 9.16 7.00
C TYR A 413 -11.94 8.49 8.26
N GLU A 414 -12.66 8.68 9.35
CA GLU A 414 -12.36 8.05 10.62
C GLU A 414 -13.62 7.33 11.11
N TYR A 415 -13.52 6.05 11.40
CA TYR A 415 -14.64 5.20 11.82
C TYR A 415 -15.70 4.96 10.73
N SER A 416 -16.28 5.98 10.11
CA SER A 416 -17.29 5.80 9.07
C SER A 416 -17.16 6.84 7.99
N PHE A 417 -17.83 6.61 6.87
CA PHE A 417 -17.86 7.59 5.78
C PHE A 417 -18.57 8.90 6.16
N HIS A 418 -19.23 8.96 7.32
CA HIS A 418 -19.87 10.15 7.85
C HIS A 418 -18.99 11.01 8.76
N ILE A 419 -17.75 10.59 9.01
CA ILE A 419 -16.86 11.27 9.95
C ILE A 419 -15.51 11.49 9.26
N ILE A 420 -15.08 12.73 9.22
CA ILE A 420 -13.85 13.16 8.59
C ILE A 420 -12.98 13.96 9.56
N ASN A 421 -11.67 13.94 9.31
CA ASN A 421 -10.72 14.73 10.07
C ASN A 421 -10.88 16.24 9.80
N ASN A 422 -10.96 16.63 8.53
CA ASN A 422 -11.17 18.02 8.11
C ASN A 422 -12.10 18.10 6.89
N ASP A 423 -12.95 19.13 6.84
CA ASP A 423 -13.87 19.45 5.73
C ASP A 423 -13.25 20.39 4.69
N ASP A 424 -12.01 20.86 4.91
CA ASP A 424 -11.27 21.68 3.95
C ASP A 424 -10.78 20.91 2.71
N GLY A 425 -11.03 19.60 2.61
CA GLY A 425 -10.70 18.78 1.44
C GLY A 425 -10.01 17.47 1.79
N PRO A 426 -9.50 16.74 0.77
CA PRO A 426 -8.82 15.46 0.96
C PRO A 426 -7.65 15.58 1.94
N GLY A 427 -7.72 14.85 3.06
CA GLY A 427 -6.78 14.97 4.18
C GLY A 427 -5.47 14.20 4.00
N ILE A 428 -5.38 13.31 3.01
CA ILE A 428 -4.22 12.45 2.75
C ILE A 428 -3.95 12.33 1.25
N THR A 429 -2.72 11.98 0.88
CA THR A 429 -2.22 11.97 -0.50
C THR A 429 -1.70 10.59 -0.91
N ARG A 430 -2.33 9.54 -0.36
CA ARG A 430 -1.94 8.13 -0.45
C ARG A 430 -3.08 7.28 -1.06
N PRO A 431 -2.78 6.12 -1.67
CA PRO A 431 -1.47 5.45 -1.76
C PRO A 431 -0.51 6.08 -2.79
N ASN A 432 0.62 5.43 -3.08
CA ASN A 432 1.55 5.85 -4.13
C ASN A 432 1.52 4.90 -5.32
N LEU A 433 1.41 5.42 -6.54
CA LEU A 433 1.53 4.66 -7.79
C LEU A 433 2.86 4.94 -8.48
N LEU A 434 3.46 3.88 -9.04
CA LEU A 434 4.77 3.90 -9.66
C LEU A 434 4.83 3.00 -10.90
N ILE A 435 5.56 3.45 -11.91
CA ILE A 435 6.11 2.61 -12.99
C ILE A 435 7.41 1.93 -12.52
N PHE A 436 7.53 0.62 -12.72
CA PHE A 436 8.76 -0.15 -12.51
C PHE A 436 9.76 0.13 -13.63
N ASP A 437 10.95 0.58 -13.22
CA ASP A 437 12.04 0.99 -14.10
C ASP A 437 13.17 -0.03 -14.05
N ALA A 438 13.15 -0.98 -15.00
CA ALA A 438 14.19 -2.00 -15.14
C ALA A 438 15.61 -1.41 -15.26
N ARG A 439 15.80 -0.18 -15.76
CA ARG A 439 17.15 0.44 -15.84
C ARG A 439 17.77 0.59 -14.46
N ARG A 440 16.97 0.98 -13.46
CA ARG A 440 17.41 1.08 -12.07
C ARG A 440 17.81 -0.29 -11.52
N SER A 441 16.98 -1.28 -11.81
CA SER A 441 17.20 -2.70 -11.47
C SER A 441 18.52 -3.23 -12.05
N LEU A 442 18.86 -2.83 -13.27
CA LEU A 442 20.07 -3.24 -13.98
C LEU A 442 21.29 -2.35 -13.71
N GLY A 443 21.14 -1.25 -12.98
CA GLY A 443 22.21 -0.27 -12.75
C GLY A 443 22.63 0.48 -14.01
N GLN A 444 21.72 0.67 -14.96
CA GLN A 444 21.98 1.35 -16.23
C GLN A 444 21.59 2.84 -16.15
N LEU A 445 22.33 3.68 -16.88
CA LEU A 445 21.99 5.10 -17.04
C LEU A 445 20.97 5.29 -18.16
N PRO A 446 20.06 6.28 -18.07
CA PRO A 446 19.11 6.53 -19.14
C PRO A 446 19.83 7.18 -20.33
N GLU A 447 19.46 6.83 -21.55
CA GLU A 447 20.01 7.48 -22.75
C GLU A 447 19.65 8.97 -22.81
N ARG A 448 18.41 9.28 -22.44
CA ARG A 448 17.85 10.63 -22.41
C ARG A 448 17.72 11.06 -20.96
N ILE A 449 18.33 12.19 -20.63
CA ILE A 449 18.49 12.66 -19.26
C ILE A 449 17.43 13.71 -18.96
N ASN A 450 16.71 13.55 -17.85
CA ASN A 450 15.78 14.57 -17.34
C ASN A 450 16.53 15.67 -16.55
N SER A 451 17.64 16.25 -17.06
CA SER A 451 18.42 17.32 -16.37
C SER A 451 18.73 18.52 -17.26
N LYS A 452 18.79 19.76 -16.71
CA LYS A 452 19.09 20.97 -17.50
C LYS A 452 20.35 20.74 -18.33
N PRO A 453 20.33 21.00 -19.65
CA PRO A 453 21.56 21.30 -20.37
C PRO A 453 22.20 22.54 -19.71
N LYS A 454 23.51 22.50 -19.43
CA LYS A 454 24.15 23.60 -18.69
C LYS A 454 24.39 24.73 -19.70
N ASN A 455 23.82 25.91 -19.47
CA ASN A 455 24.25 27.13 -20.16
C ASN A 455 25.73 27.42 -19.81
N ASN A 456 26.57 27.56 -20.84
CA ASN A 456 28.01 27.84 -20.77
C ASN A 456 28.31 29.26 -20.26
N ASN A 457 28.00 29.60 -19.01
CA ASN A 457 28.28 30.97 -18.52
C ASN A 457 28.65 31.08 -17.03
N ASN A 458 29.39 30.12 -16.45
CA ASN A 458 30.15 30.41 -15.22
C ASN A 458 31.39 29.53 -15.08
N ASN A 459 32.52 30.12 -15.45
CA ASN A 459 33.88 29.60 -15.26
C ASN A 459 34.22 29.51 -13.77
N ASN A 460 34.54 28.29 -13.29
CA ASN A 460 35.81 27.99 -12.60
C ASN A 460 35.83 26.80 -11.65
N ASN A 461 34.75 26.03 -11.44
CA ASN A 461 34.89 24.74 -10.71
C ASN A 461 33.84 23.66 -11.01
N LYS A 462 33.06 23.81 -12.09
CA LYS A 462 31.94 22.89 -12.44
C LYS A 462 32.09 22.15 -13.78
N ASN A 463 33.21 22.37 -14.49
CA ASN A 463 33.49 21.76 -15.80
C ASN A 463 34.08 20.35 -15.74
N LYS A 464 34.59 19.89 -14.58
CA LYS A 464 35.16 18.54 -14.47
C LYS A 464 34.12 17.41 -14.49
N ASN A 465 32.92 17.58 -13.93
CA ASN A 465 31.98 16.46 -13.80
C ASN A 465 31.01 16.25 -14.98
N LYS A 466 30.69 17.29 -15.78
CA LYS A 466 29.69 17.17 -16.86
C LYS A 466 30.29 16.80 -18.21
N ASN A 467 31.47 17.33 -18.55
CA ASN A 467 32.25 16.81 -19.67
C ASN A 467 32.58 15.35 -19.41
N LYS A 468 33.02 15.01 -18.20
CA LYS A 468 33.28 13.62 -17.80
C LYS A 468 32.08 12.67 -17.93
N ARG A 469 30.82 13.07 -17.71
CA ARG A 469 29.66 12.15 -17.86
C ARG A 469 29.22 11.97 -19.32
N LYS A 470 29.34 13.01 -20.16
CA LYS A 470 29.05 12.94 -21.61
C LYS A 470 30.21 12.29 -22.36
N GLU A 471 31.45 12.62 -21.99
CA GLU A 471 32.67 11.93 -22.38
C GLU A 471 32.64 10.50 -21.85
N GLU A 472 32.24 10.17 -20.62
CA GLU A 472 32.07 8.77 -20.17
C GLU A 472 31.07 8.04 -21.08
N ILE A 473 29.93 8.65 -21.43
CA ILE A 473 28.95 8.06 -22.38
C ILE A 473 29.51 7.90 -23.80
N GLU A 474 30.42 8.77 -24.26
CA GLU A 474 31.07 8.70 -25.59
C GLU A 474 32.38 7.90 -25.61
N GLU A 475 33.10 7.81 -24.49
CA GLU A 475 34.33 7.07 -24.17
C GLU A 475 33.99 5.61 -23.87
N VAL A 476 32.76 5.32 -23.40
CA VAL A 476 32.12 3.99 -23.45
C VAL A 476 32.18 3.36 -24.86
N LYS A 477 32.27 4.16 -25.94
CA LYS A 477 32.43 3.62 -27.30
C LYS A 477 33.86 3.19 -27.65
N ARG A 478 34.84 3.40 -26.76
CA ARG A 478 36.25 3.08 -27.02
C ARG A 478 36.94 2.53 -25.77
N GLU A 479 36.75 1.24 -25.53
CA GLU A 479 37.77 0.40 -24.89
C GLU A 479 37.46 -1.07 -25.22
N LYS A 480 38.35 -1.69 -26.00
CA LYS A 480 38.41 -3.15 -26.20
C LYS A 480 39.72 -3.63 -25.61
N GLU A 481 39.63 -4.52 -24.63
CA GLU A 481 40.39 -5.78 -24.49
C GLU A 481 40.07 -6.39 -23.12
N GLY A 482 38.85 -6.90 -23.01
CA GLY A 482 38.38 -7.76 -21.92
C GLY A 482 37.25 -8.64 -22.47
N GLU A 483 37.09 -9.86 -21.96
CA GLU A 483 35.95 -10.69 -22.33
C GLU A 483 34.65 -9.94 -22.01
N HIS A 484 33.79 -9.75 -23.00
CA HIS A 484 32.47 -9.19 -22.78
C HIS A 484 31.66 -10.18 -21.93
N ILE A 485 31.21 -9.74 -20.76
CA ILE A 485 30.41 -10.54 -19.83
C ILE A 485 28.98 -10.01 -19.84
N ASP A 486 28.04 -10.83 -20.34
CA ASP A 486 26.61 -10.60 -20.15
C ASP A 486 26.27 -10.87 -18.68
N VAL A 487 26.13 -9.80 -17.90
CA VAL A 487 25.92 -9.87 -16.44
C VAL A 487 24.62 -10.56 -16.06
N LEU A 488 23.62 -10.64 -16.96
CA LEU A 488 22.38 -11.37 -16.69
C LEU A 488 22.56 -12.90 -16.79
N LEU A 489 23.71 -13.38 -17.28
CA LEU A 489 24.09 -14.79 -17.22
C LEU A 489 24.84 -15.14 -15.93
N ASP A 490 25.27 -14.15 -15.14
CA ASP A 490 25.89 -14.40 -13.84
C ASP A 490 24.82 -14.81 -12.82
N PRO A 491 24.87 -16.04 -12.27
CA PRO A 491 23.90 -16.49 -11.26
C PRO A 491 23.95 -15.68 -9.96
N ASN A 492 25.00 -14.90 -9.72
CA ASN A 492 25.13 -14.03 -8.55
C ASN A 492 24.61 -12.61 -8.78
N PHE A 493 24.27 -12.24 -10.01
CA PHE A 493 23.70 -10.94 -10.30
C PHE A 493 22.22 -10.92 -9.95
N ASP A 494 21.84 -10.03 -9.02
CA ASP A 494 20.45 -9.85 -8.63
C ASP A 494 19.82 -8.65 -9.34
N PRO A 495 18.91 -8.87 -10.32
CA PRO A 495 18.31 -7.79 -11.08
C PRO A 495 17.32 -6.94 -10.27
N TYR A 496 16.91 -7.35 -9.07
CA TYR A 496 16.03 -6.53 -8.21
C TYR A 496 16.80 -5.76 -7.13
N GLN A 497 18.12 -5.94 -7.05
CA GLN A 497 18.96 -5.25 -6.06
C GLN A 497 18.92 -3.72 -6.20
N GLY A 498 18.63 -3.21 -7.40
CA GLY A 498 18.43 -1.77 -7.64
C GLY A 498 17.24 -1.13 -6.91
N TYR A 499 16.36 -1.92 -6.29
CA TYR A 499 15.25 -1.45 -5.46
C TYR A 499 15.46 -1.68 -3.95
N THR A 500 16.68 -1.99 -3.54
CA THR A 500 17.05 -2.17 -2.13
C THR A 500 18.42 -1.57 -1.80
N TYR A 501 18.83 -1.62 -0.53
CA TYR A 501 20.20 -1.28 -0.14
C TYR A 501 21.10 -2.51 -0.08
N SER A 502 22.38 -2.28 -0.32
CA SER A 502 23.46 -3.22 0.03
C SER A 502 23.45 -3.66 1.51
N ASN A 503 22.90 -2.85 2.43
CA ASN A 503 22.70 -3.24 3.82
C ASN A 503 21.27 -2.91 4.30
N ASN A 504 20.52 -3.95 4.66
CA ASN A 504 19.14 -3.86 5.14
C ASN A 504 18.97 -4.31 6.60
N THR A 505 20.07 -4.52 7.34
CA THR A 505 20.02 -5.10 8.70
C THR A 505 19.66 -4.08 9.78
N ASN A 506 19.54 -2.80 9.43
CA ASN A 506 19.16 -1.74 10.36
C ASN A 506 18.37 -0.63 9.65
N TYR A 507 17.75 0.25 10.44
CA TYR A 507 16.97 1.39 9.92
C TYR A 507 17.83 2.57 9.46
N GLN A 508 19.16 2.52 9.67
CA GLN A 508 20.06 3.55 9.18
C GLN A 508 20.20 3.39 7.66
N PHE A 509 20.55 4.49 7.00
CA PHE A 509 20.79 4.52 5.55
C PHE A 509 22.22 4.09 5.22
N ASN A 510 22.69 3.03 5.88
CA ASN A 510 24.05 2.55 5.71
C ASN A 510 24.11 1.74 4.39
N GLY A 511 25.13 2.01 3.57
CA GLY A 511 25.31 1.36 2.28
C GLY A 511 24.87 2.21 1.08
N LYS A 512 24.90 1.59 -0.10
CA LYS A 512 24.47 2.16 -1.38
C LYS A 512 23.21 1.46 -1.87
N GLY A 513 22.29 2.17 -2.54
CA GLY A 513 21.05 1.56 -3.04
C GLY A 513 19.98 2.54 -3.51
N TYR A 514 18.74 2.07 -3.58
CA TYR A 514 17.56 2.90 -3.78
C TYR A 514 16.65 2.82 -2.55
N ILE A 515 16.14 3.97 -2.13
CA ILE A 515 15.32 4.07 -0.92
C ILE A 515 13.87 3.83 -1.30
N ALA A 516 13.50 2.55 -1.42
CA ALA A 516 12.12 2.21 -1.68
C ALA A 516 11.17 2.71 -0.58
N GLU A 517 11.62 2.86 0.67
CA GLU A 517 10.78 3.51 1.70
C GLU A 517 10.51 5.00 1.44
N ASN A 518 11.37 5.69 0.68
CA ASN A 518 11.14 7.09 0.27
C ASN A 518 10.10 7.21 -0.83
N ILE A 519 9.73 6.12 -1.53
CA ILE A 519 8.56 6.16 -2.43
C ILE A 519 7.37 6.70 -1.66
N ARG A 520 7.14 6.15 -0.46
CA ARG A 520 6.12 6.65 0.45
C ARG A 520 6.52 8.07 0.87
N LEU A 521 7.66 8.30 1.51
CA LEU A 521 7.96 9.64 2.06
C LEU A 521 8.07 10.80 1.03
N SER A 522 8.17 10.53 -0.28
CA SER A 522 8.30 11.52 -1.36
C SER A 522 7.08 12.43 -1.55
N ILE A 523 5.90 11.95 -1.16
CA ILE A 523 4.66 12.72 -1.20
C ILE A 523 4.30 13.09 0.24
N ALA A 524 4.05 14.37 0.50
CA ALA A 524 3.77 14.84 1.84
C ALA A 524 2.47 14.22 2.37
N SER A 525 2.52 13.63 3.56
CA SER A 525 1.41 12.84 4.13
C SER A 525 0.12 13.62 4.36
N PHE A 526 0.19 14.95 4.46
CA PHE A 526 -0.98 15.82 4.64
C PHE A 526 -1.00 16.89 3.59
N TYR A 527 -2.20 17.15 3.07
CA TYR A 527 -2.47 18.12 2.02
C TYR A 527 -1.91 19.52 2.32
N GLU A 528 -2.03 19.96 3.57
CA GLU A 528 -1.52 21.23 4.09
C GLU A 528 0.00 21.41 3.90
N ASN A 529 0.75 20.31 3.86
CA ASN A 529 2.20 20.33 3.68
C ASN A 529 2.62 20.25 2.20
N VAL A 530 1.70 19.96 1.27
CA VAL A 530 1.94 19.91 -0.18
C VAL A 530 1.91 21.29 -0.82
N ARG A 531 1.45 22.32 -0.08
CA ARG A 531 1.17 23.69 -0.56
C ARG A 531 2.32 24.37 -1.32
N ASN A 532 3.56 23.94 -1.12
CA ASN A 532 4.77 24.51 -1.75
C ASN A 532 5.51 23.51 -2.68
N ALA A 533 5.00 22.29 -2.84
CA ALA A 533 5.68 21.24 -3.57
C ALA A 533 5.04 21.06 -4.95
N ASN A 534 5.88 21.01 -5.99
CA ASN A 534 5.53 20.76 -7.40
C ASN A 534 5.02 19.32 -7.65
N THR A 535 4.17 18.83 -6.75
CA THR A 535 3.78 17.42 -6.59
C THR A 535 2.65 17.07 -7.54
N THR A 536 2.70 15.89 -8.13
CA THR A 536 1.60 15.36 -8.94
C THR A 536 0.66 14.54 -8.09
N LEU A 537 -0.56 15.05 -7.94
CA LEU A 537 -1.62 14.46 -7.15
C LEU A 537 -2.87 14.24 -7.97
N LEU A 538 -3.37 13.00 -8.00
CA LEU A 538 -4.64 12.63 -8.62
C LEU A 538 -5.78 13.21 -7.78
N TRP A 539 -6.59 14.07 -8.38
CA TRP A 539 -7.64 14.79 -7.68
C TRP A 539 -8.77 13.84 -7.30
N ASN A 540 -9.27 13.97 -6.06
CA ASN A 540 -10.31 13.10 -5.52
C ASN A 540 -9.99 11.61 -5.77
N GLY A 541 -8.73 11.27 -5.52
CA GLY A 541 -8.10 10.04 -5.98
C GLY A 541 -8.46 8.80 -5.16
N GLY A 542 -9.10 8.93 -4.00
CA GLY A 542 -9.42 7.77 -3.18
C GLY A 542 -10.06 8.08 -1.84
N TRP A 543 -10.03 7.08 -0.98
CA TRP A 543 -10.55 7.10 0.39
C TRP A 543 -9.49 6.57 1.34
N HIS A 544 -9.39 7.16 2.52
CA HIS A 544 -8.58 6.63 3.62
C HIS A 544 -9.50 6.24 4.77
N LEU A 545 -9.52 4.94 5.07
CA LEU A 545 -10.54 4.28 5.91
C LEU A 545 -10.00 4.02 7.33
N SER A 546 -9.58 5.08 8.01
CA SER A 546 -8.96 4.98 9.34
C SER A 546 -9.92 4.34 10.35
N THR A 547 -9.52 3.19 10.90
CA THR A 547 -10.28 2.49 11.97
C THR A 547 -11.68 2.02 11.55
N PHE A 548 -11.81 1.60 10.29
CA PHE A 548 -13.01 0.95 9.74
C PHE A 548 -13.10 -0.51 10.19
N LEU A 549 -13.16 -0.72 11.51
CA LEU A 549 -13.16 -2.02 12.15
C LEU A 549 -14.54 -2.36 12.73
N PRO A 550 -14.99 -3.61 12.63
CA PRO A 550 -16.39 -3.97 12.88
C PRO A 550 -16.79 -3.95 14.36
N ASN A 551 -15.89 -4.28 15.28
CA ASN A 551 -16.18 -4.34 16.72
C ASN A 551 -15.05 -3.77 17.60
N LEU A 552 -15.34 -3.59 18.89
CA LEU A 552 -14.43 -2.96 19.86
C LEU A 552 -13.16 -3.78 20.12
N ASP A 553 -13.22 -5.10 20.02
CA ASP A 553 -12.12 -5.99 20.35
C ASP A 553 -11.05 -5.95 19.28
N ILE A 554 -11.47 -5.99 18.01
CA ILE A 554 -10.60 -5.81 16.85
C ILE A 554 -10.03 -4.39 16.83
N ALA A 555 -10.88 -3.38 17.08
CA ALA A 555 -10.43 -2.00 17.16
C ALA A 555 -9.36 -1.79 18.24
N TYR A 556 -9.58 -2.34 19.42
CA TYR A 556 -8.60 -2.25 20.50
C TYR A 556 -7.32 -3.00 20.18
N ASN A 557 -7.40 -4.23 19.63
CA ASN A 557 -6.21 -4.99 19.22
C ASN A 557 -5.37 -4.20 18.21
N LYS A 558 -6.02 -3.60 17.21
CA LYS A 558 -5.36 -2.80 16.18
C LYS A 558 -4.65 -1.59 16.77
N VAL A 559 -5.35 -0.80 17.58
CA VAL A 559 -4.81 0.39 18.26
C VAL A 559 -3.59 0.06 19.12
N MET A 560 -3.59 -1.09 19.80
CA MET A 560 -2.45 -1.54 20.62
C MET A 560 -1.23 -1.98 19.80
N SER A 561 -1.41 -2.28 18.51
CA SER A 561 -0.34 -2.75 17.63
C SER A 561 0.39 -1.62 16.87
N TYR A 562 -0.15 -0.40 16.87
CA TYR A 562 0.39 0.75 16.14
C TYR A 562 1.69 1.33 16.71
N SER A 563 2.41 2.05 15.84
CA SER A 563 3.60 2.83 16.19
C SER A 563 3.33 3.94 17.21
N HIS A 564 2.07 4.39 17.34
CA HIS A 564 1.60 5.49 18.21
C HIS A 564 0.69 5.02 19.36
N SER A 565 0.91 3.83 19.90
CA SER A 565 0.02 3.20 20.91
C SER A 565 0.07 3.83 22.32
N ASP A 566 0.83 4.89 22.55
CA ASP A 566 1.10 5.46 23.89
C ASP A 566 -0.17 5.87 24.65
N SER A 567 -1.21 6.34 23.96
CA SER A 567 -2.49 6.73 24.59
C SER A 567 -3.26 5.55 25.21
N TYR A 568 -2.92 4.31 24.84
CA TYR A 568 -3.62 3.10 25.29
C TYR A 568 -2.70 2.09 25.98
N ARG A 569 -1.42 2.07 25.60
CA ARG A 569 -0.43 1.07 26.03
C ARG A 569 -0.28 0.96 27.55
N TYR A 570 -0.43 2.08 28.24
CA TYR A 570 -0.24 2.16 29.70
C TYR A 570 -1.56 1.99 30.49
N LEU A 571 -2.69 1.83 29.80
CA LEU A 571 -3.99 1.65 30.43
C LEU A 571 -4.32 0.16 30.59
N PRO A 572 -4.94 -0.25 31.71
CA PRO A 572 -5.55 -1.57 31.81
C PRO A 572 -6.52 -1.82 30.65
N LYS A 573 -6.55 -3.05 30.11
CA LYS A 573 -7.35 -3.43 28.92
C LYS A 573 -8.79 -2.92 28.96
N PHE A 574 -9.47 -3.10 30.10
CA PHE A 574 -10.85 -2.63 30.29
C PHE A 574 -10.97 -1.11 30.18
N ILE A 575 -10.05 -0.36 30.81
CA ILE A 575 -10.03 1.11 30.75
C ILE A 575 -9.74 1.57 29.31
N GLY A 576 -8.75 0.97 28.65
CA GLY A 576 -8.41 1.26 27.26
C GLY A 576 -9.57 1.02 26.30
N LYS A 577 -10.29 -0.11 26.44
CA LYS A 577 -11.50 -0.40 25.66
C LYS A 577 -12.61 0.62 25.90
N ASN A 578 -12.86 1.01 27.15
CA ASN A 578 -13.88 2.02 27.47
C ASN A 578 -13.49 3.41 26.95
N LEU A 579 -12.21 3.79 27.02
CA LEU A 579 -11.71 5.03 26.44
C LEU A 579 -11.89 5.02 24.92
N LEU A 580 -11.53 3.92 24.25
CA LEU A 580 -11.72 3.77 22.81
C LEU A 580 -13.20 3.91 22.47
N LYS A 581 -14.08 3.15 23.13
CA LYS A 581 -15.55 3.26 22.99
C LYS A 581 -16.07 4.69 23.22
N TYR A 582 -15.53 5.41 24.18
CA TYR A 582 -15.91 6.79 24.46
C TYR A 582 -15.53 7.73 23.30
N ARG A 583 -14.28 7.68 22.84
CA ARG A 583 -13.78 8.50 21.71
C ARG A 583 -14.54 8.21 20.41
N ILE A 584 -14.96 6.97 20.28
CA ILE A 584 -15.77 6.46 19.20
C ILE A 584 -17.18 7.08 19.24
N ASN A 585 -17.92 6.88 20.34
CA ASN A 585 -19.31 7.36 20.51
C ASN A 585 -19.43 8.89 20.49
N ARG A 586 -18.34 9.59 20.84
CA ARG A 586 -18.19 11.02 20.67
C ARG A 586 -17.07 11.23 19.64
N PRO A 587 -17.37 11.13 18.32
CA PRO A 587 -16.37 11.07 17.26
C PRO A 587 -15.25 12.07 17.49
N SER A 588 -14.11 11.55 17.94
CA SER A 588 -12.91 12.32 18.30
C SER A 588 -11.70 11.54 17.82
N PHE A 589 -10.55 12.19 17.74
CA PHE A 589 -9.31 11.52 17.39
C PHE A 589 -9.07 10.30 18.29
N ILE A 590 -8.57 9.21 17.72
CA ILE A 590 -8.23 8.00 18.51
C ILE A 590 -7.06 8.30 19.45
N TYR A 591 -6.09 9.06 18.98
CA TYR A 591 -4.87 9.40 19.72
C TYR A 591 -4.84 10.88 20.07
N GLY A 592 -4.19 11.21 21.19
CA GLY A 592 -3.96 12.59 21.58
C GLY A 592 -5.26 13.35 21.90
N SER A 593 -5.59 14.35 21.08
CA SER A 593 -6.67 15.31 21.33
C SER A 593 -8.04 14.63 21.50
N PHE A 594 -8.89 15.21 22.35
CA PHE A 594 -10.32 14.84 22.47
C PHE A 594 -11.23 15.77 21.65
N GLU A 595 -10.64 16.56 20.75
CA GLU A 595 -11.38 17.36 19.79
C GLU A 595 -12.33 16.51 18.96
N ARG A 596 -13.51 17.07 18.72
CA ARG A 596 -14.57 16.39 17.97
C ARG A 596 -14.24 16.48 16.48
N LEU A 597 -14.32 15.33 15.81
CA LEU A 597 -14.22 15.22 14.36
C LEU A 597 -15.46 15.79 13.68
N LYS A 598 -15.33 16.10 12.39
CA LYS A 598 -16.40 16.75 11.62
C LYS A 598 -17.32 15.70 11.01
N ASN A 599 -18.60 16.05 10.88
CA ASN A 599 -19.56 15.22 10.17
C ASN A 599 -19.46 15.46 8.66
N TYR A 600 -19.71 14.42 7.88
CA TYR A 600 -19.69 14.44 6.43
C TYR A 600 -20.91 13.73 5.86
N ILE A 601 -21.40 14.21 4.71
CA ILE A 601 -22.59 13.66 4.07
C ILE A 601 -22.16 12.90 2.82
N ILE A 602 -22.23 11.57 2.85
CA ILE A 602 -21.98 10.77 1.65
C ILE A 602 -23.14 10.82 0.67
N LYS A 603 -22.83 10.47 -0.58
CA LYS A 603 -23.77 10.29 -1.68
C LYS A 603 -23.73 8.84 -2.12
N LEU A 604 -24.78 8.08 -1.84
CA LEU A 604 -24.99 6.76 -2.44
C LEU A 604 -25.47 6.92 -3.90
N PRO A 605 -25.26 5.91 -4.77
CA PRO A 605 -25.77 6.01 -6.13
C PRO A 605 -27.30 6.01 -6.12
N GLN A 606 -27.90 6.66 -7.10
CA GLN A 606 -29.36 6.78 -7.18
C GLN A 606 -30.06 5.42 -7.38
N SER A 607 -29.41 4.51 -8.11
CA SER A 607 -29.87 3.13 -8.36
C SER A 607 -28.81 2.14 -7.93
N TYR A 608 -29.25 1.07 -7.27
CA TYR A 608 -28.43 -0.08 -6.89
C TYR A 608 -27.98 -0.90 -8.10
N LEU A 609 -28.79 -0.90 -9.17
CA LEU A 609 -28.51 -1.65 -10.38
C LEU A 609 -27.44 -0.96 -11.23
N THR A 610 -27.57 0.35 -11.45
CA THR A 610 -26.66 1.08 -12.35
C THR A 610 -25.43 1.65 -11.65
N GLY A 611 -25.47 1.86 -10.33
CA GLY A 611 -24.37 2.47 -9.58
C GLY A 611 -24.08 3.93 -9.99
N TYR A 612 -22.89 4.42 -9.65
CA TYR A 612 -22.46 5.78 -9.98
C TYR A 612 -22.22 5.96 -11.48
N GLN A 613 -22.71 7.08 -12.03
CA GLN A 613 -22.52 7.46 -13.43
C GLN A 613 -21.38 8.47 -13.53
N TYR A 614 -20.17 7.98 -13.78
CA TYR A 614 -19.00 8.84 -13.92
C TYR A 614 -18.84 9.36 -15.35
N ASN A 615 -18.63 10.67 -15.51
CA ASN A 615 -18.27 11.32 -16.76
C ASN A 615 -16.85 11.92 -16.67
N PHE A 616 -15.93 11.38 -17.46
CA PHE A 616 -14.55 11.87 -17.56
C PHE A 616 -14.17 12.27 -19.00
N GLU A 617 -15.16 12.62 -19.81
CA GLU A 617 -14.92 13.06 -21.18
C GLU A 617 -14.09 14.35 -21.21
N THR A 618 -13.09 14.35 -22.09
CA THR A 618 -12.11 15.43 -22.20
C THR A 618 -12.78 16.77 -22.54
N ASN A 619 -13.69 16.77 -23.53
CA ASN A 619 -14.35 18.00 -23.96
C ASN A 619 -15.29 18.55 -22.88
N TYR A 620 -16.03 17.67 -22.20
CA TYR A 620 -16.89 18.04 -21.08
C TYR A 620 -16.10 18.73 -19.96
N TRP A 621 -15.03 18.10 -19.46
CA TRP A 621 -14.22 18.69 -18.39
C TRP A 621 -13.52 19.98 -18.81
N LYS A 622 -13.01 20.06 -20.05
CA LYS A 622 -12.42 21.30 -20.58
C LYS A 622 -13.42 22.45 -20.60
N GLU A 623 -14.64 22.21 -21.08
CA GLU A 623 -15.70 23.20 -21.11
C GLU A 623 -16.09 23.64 -19.69
N MET A 624 -16.30 22.68 -18.79
CA MET A 624 -16.68 22.98 -17.41
C MET A 624 -15.60 23.78 -16.67
N ILE A 625 -14.32 23.42 -16.84
CA ILE A 625 -13.19 24.17 -16.26
C ILE A 625 -13.11 25.58 -16.84
N LYS A 626 -13.23 25.72 -18.17
CA LYS A 626 -13.22 27.03 -18.86
C LYS A 626 -14.33 27.96 -18.35
N ASN A 627 -15.49 27.39 -18.02
CA ASN A 627 -16.64 28.12 -17.49
C ASN A 627 -16.64 28.20 -15.94
N ASN A 628 -15.50 27.94 -15.29
CA ASN A 628 -15.34 27.97 -13.82
C ASN A 628 -16.32 27.03 -13.06
N GLY A 629 -16.86 26.01 -13.73
CA GLY A 629 -17.77 25.03 -13.15
C GLY A 629 -19.04 25.66 -12.57
N THR A 630 -19.52 26.75 -13.15
CA THR A 630 -20.71 27.45 -12.62
C THR A 630 -22.01 26.69 -12.88
N ASP A 631 -22.00 25.76 -13.84
CA ASP A 631 -23.13 24.90 -14.21
C ASP A 631 -23.64 24.08 -13.02
N SER A 632 -24.97 24.02 -12.86
CA SER A 632 -25.61 23.36 -11.71
C SER A 632 -25.52 21.84 -11.77
N GLU A 633 -25.61 21.25 -12.97
CA GLU A 633 -25.52 19.80 -13.14
C GLU A 633 -24.09 19.33 -12.87
N PHE A 634 -23.09 20.06 -13.37
CA PHE A 634 -21.69 19.81 -13.08
C PHE A 634 -21.37 19.95 -11.60
N LYS A 635 -21.93 20.94 -10.89
CA LYS A 635 -21.76 21.08 -9.43
C LYS A 635 -22.30 19.87 -8.69
N GLU A 636 -23.50 19.38 -9.02
CA GLU A 636 -24.03 18.17 -8.38
C GLU A 636 -23.24 16.92 -8.79
N TYR A 637 -22.77 16.84 -10.04
CA TYR A 637 -21.88 15.77 -10.47
C TYR A 637 -20.57 15.73 -9.67
N VAL A 638 -19.89 16.88 -9.52
CA VAL A 638 -18.69 17.01 -8.69
C VAL A 638 -19.00 16.68 -7.23
N ASN A 639 -20.16 17.09 -6.72
CA ASN A 639 -20.62 16.76 -5.38
C ASN A 639 -20.79 15.26 -5.17
N VAL A 640 -21.43 14.54 -6.11
CA VAL A 640 -21.52 13.07 -6.07
C VAL A 640 -20.13 12.45 -6.14
N LEU A 641 -19.28 12.92 -7.06
CA LEU A 641 -17.94 12.40 -7.24
C LEU A 641 -17.08 12.56 -5.99
N THR A 642 -17.16 13.68 -5.27
CA THR A 642 -16.36 13.91 -4.05
C THR A 642 -16.89 13.20 -2.81
N HIS A 643 -18.15 12.79 -2.79
CA HIS A 643 -18.82 12.18 -1.64
C HIS A 643 -19.25 10.71 -1.89
N ASP A 644 -18.73 10.08 -2.93
CA ASP A 644 -18.97 8.67 -3.23
C ASP A 644 -18.26 7.76 -2.22
N VAL A 645 -18.63 6.48 -2.23
CA VAL A 645 -18.02 5.42 -1.42
C VAL A 645 -17.55 4.26 -2.31
N PRO A 646 -16.63 3.39 -1.85
CA PRO A 646 -16.14 2.25 -2.62
C PRO A 646 -17.27 1.33 -3.13
N TYR A 647 -17.05 0.67 -4.26
CA TYR A 647 -18.04 -0.19 -4.91
C TYR A 647 -18.59 -1.24 -3.94
N GLN A 648 -17.69 -1.95 -3.27
CA GLN A 648 -18.06 -3.04 -2.37
C GLN A 648 -18.87 -2.55 -1.17
N VAL A 649 -18.66 -1.31 -0.71
CA VAL A 649 -19.37 -0.72 0.44
C VAL A 649 -20.84 -0.50 0.10
N TRP A 650 -21.14 0.19 -1.01
CA TRP A 650 -22.53 0.43 -1.38
C TRP A 650 -23.19 -0.84 -1.91
N LYS A 651 -22.46 -1.70 -2.66
CA LYS A 651 -23.04 -2.93 -3.23
C LYS A 651 -23.40 -3.98 -2.16
N ASN A 652 -22.69 -3.99 -1.03
CA ASN A 652 -22.90 -4.93 0.08
C ASN A 652 -23.23 -4.21 1.40
N PRO A 653 -24.35 -3.47 1.45
CA PRO A 653 -24.64 -2.56 2.56
C PRO A 653 -24.97 -3.28 3.87
N ILE A 654 -25.31 -4.57 3.84
CA ILE A 654 -25.47 -5.41 5.04
C ILE A 654 -24.11 -5.79 5.64
N CYS A 655 -23.13 -6.17 4.82
CA CYS A 655 -21.79 -6.54 5.29
C CYS A 655 -21.06 -5.35 5.90
N TYR A 656 -21.13 -4.21 5.23
CA TYR A 656 -20.38 -3.01 5.58
C TYR A 656 -21.28 -1.95 6.21
N ASN A 657 -22.37 -2.37 6.85
CA ASN A 657 -23.37 -1.46 7.43
C ASN A 657 -22.73 -0.46 8.42
N TYR A 658 -21.74 -0.90 9.18
CA TYR A 658 -21.01 -0.11 10.17
C TYR A 658 -20.14 0.98 9.52
N MET A 659 -19.82 0.86 8.23
CA MET A 659 -19.08 1.89 7.48
C MET A 659 -20.01 3.01 7.00
N LEU A 660 -21.27 2.69 6.70
CA LEU A 660 -22.27 3.61 6.13
C LEU A 660 -23.20 4.24 7.17
N ASP A 661 -23.45 3.56 8.29
CA ASP A 661 -24.34 4.03 9.33
C ASP A 661 -23.82 3.49 10.67
N ARG A 662 -23.06 4.36 11.34
CA ARG A 662 -22.27 4.03 12.51
C ARG A 662 -22.91 4.59 13.77
N ASP A 663 -23.98 3.96 14.24
CA ASP A 663 -24.34 3.92 15.68
C ASP A 663 -23.39 2.96 16.47
N TYR A 664 -22.18 2.81 15.93
CA TYR A 664 -21.10 1.84 16.15
C TYR A 664 -21.51 0.38 16.07
N GLY A 665 -20.84 -0.42 15.25
CA GLY A 665 -20.86 -1.90 15.36
C GLY A 665 -20.47 -2.47 16.74
N ILE A 666 -20.28 -1.61 17.75
CA ILE A 666 -20.25 -1.94 19.18
C ILE A 666 -21.67 -2.12 19.76
N ASN A 667 -22.66 -1.36 19.27
CA ASN A 667 -24.06 -1.42 19.68
C ASN A 667 -24.99 -1.82 18.51
N LYS A 668 -24.67 -1.43 17.26
CA LYS A 668 -25.36 -1.89 16.06
C LYS A 668 -24.97 -3.34 15.80
N LYS A 669 -25.95 -4.22 15.64
CA LYS A 669 -25.70 -5.62 15.33
C LYS A 669 -25.16 -5.77 13.91
N LEU A 670 -24.18 -6.66 13.78
CA LEU A 670 -23.62 -7.08 12.51
C LEU A 670 -24.39 -8.32 12.04
N TRP A 671 -24.32 -8.64 10.75
CA TRP A 671 -25.11 -9.74 10.20
C TRP A 671 -24.78 -11.08 10.87
N TRP A 672 -23.52 -11.29 11.25
CA TRP A 672 -23.08 -12.51 11.94
C TRP A 672 -23.49 -12.58 13.41
N ASP A 673 -23.98 -11.49 14.01
CA ASP A 673 -24.56 -11.52 15.36
C ASP A 673 -25.97 -12.12 15.36
N TYR A 674 -26.63 -12.15 14.19
CA TYR A 674 -27.94 -12.78 14.00
C TYR A 674 -27.86 -14.26 13.66
N ILE A 675 -26.70 -14.73 13.21
CA ILE A 675 -26.52 -16.07 12.65
C ILE A 675 -25.58 -16.87 13.56
N PRO A 676 -25.95 -18.08 14.00
CA PRO A 676 -25.05 -18.95 14.76
C PRO A 676 -23.74 -19.21 14.01
N LYS A 677 -22.62 -19.23 14.73
CA LYS A 677 -21.27 -19.36 14.18
C LYS A 677 -21.10 -20.57 13.26
N GLU A 678 -21.76 -21.68 13.59
CA GLU A 678 -21.70 -22.94 12.84
C GLU A 678 -22.31 -22.82 11.44
N LYS A 679 -23.13 -21.78 11.20
CA LYS A 679 -23.80 -21.54 9.93
C LYS A 679 -23.08 -20.54 9.04
N TRP A 680 -22.10 -19.78 9.55
CA TRP A 680 -21.49 -18.66 8.82
C TRP A 680 -20.96 -19.06 7.43
N ASN A 681 -20.29 -20.19 7.31
CA ASN A 681 -19.64 -20.61 6.05
C ASN A 681 -20.62 -20.98 4.93
N ASN A 682 -21.86 -21.36 5.25
CA ASN A 682 -22.86 -21.80 4.28
C ASN A 682 -24.05 -20.84 4.17
N PHE A 683 -23.97 -19.70 4.85
CA PHE A 683 -25.05 -18.75 4.96
C PHE A 683 -25.18 -17.90 3.70
N LYS A 684 -26.41 -17.56 3.29
CA LYS A 684 -26.70 -16.63 2.19
C LYS A 684 -27.68 -15.56 2.64
N PHE A 685 -27.43 -14.32 2.23
CA PHE A 685 -28.29 -13.20 2.66
C PHE A 685 -29.72 -13.28 2.16
N LYS A 686 -29.97 -13.96 1.04
CA LYS A 686 -31.33 -14.20 0.54
C LYS A 686 -32.21 -14.93 1.57
N ASP A 687 -31.60 -15.68 2.49
CA ASP A 687 -32.29 -16.47 3.51
C ASP A 687 -32.65 -15.64 4.75
N LEU A 688 -32.18 -14.39 4.87
CA LEU A 688 -32.57 -13.49 5.96
C LEU A 688 -34.05 -13.11 5.88
N GLU A 689 -34.73 -13.07 7.02
CA GLU A 689 -36.06 -12.48 7.10
C GLU A 689 -36.03 -10.99 6.77
N LEU A 690 -37.11 -10.47 6.16
CA LEU A 690 -37.20 -9.07 5.75
C LEU A 690 -37.06 -8.09 6.94
N LEU A 691 -37.51 -8.48 8.13
CA LEU A 691 -37.34 -7.70 9.36
C LEU A 691 -35.86 -7.56 9.74
N ILE A 692 -35.08 -8.64 9.64
CA ILE A 692 -33.65 -8.63 9.93
C ILE A 692 -32.89 -7.82 8.86
N ILE A 693 -33.25 -7.96 7.59
CA ILE A 693 -32.68 -7.15 6.49
C ILE A 693 -32.89 -5.65 6.78
N ASN A 694 -34.10 -5.25 7.17
CA ASN A 694 -34.42 -3.86 7.47
C ASN A 694 -33.66 -3.31 8.69
N ASP A 695 -33.37 -4.15 9.69
CA ASP A 695 -32.57 -3.77 10.86
C ASP A 695 -31.08 -3.63 10.53
N LEU A 696 -30.54 -4.52 9.68
CA LEU A 696 -29.14 -4.50 9.28
C LEU A 696 -28.82 -3.37 8.29
N LEU A 697 -29.79 -2.98 7.45
CA LEU A 697 -29.60 -1.95 6.45
C LEU A 697 -29.35 -0.56 7.09
N PRO A 698 -28.33 0.18 6.62
CA PRO A 698 -28.13 1.59 6.94
C PRO A 698 -29.38 2.45 6.78
N LYS A 699 -29.65 3.35 7.75
CA LYS A 699 -30.85 4.22 7.75
C LYS A 699 -30.95 5.15 6.53
N ASN A 700 -29.82 5.52 5.93
CA ASN A 700 -29.76 6.35 4.73
C ASN A 700 -30.13 5.59 3.44
N ILE A 701 -30.25 4.27 3.47
CA ILE A 701 -30.69 3.45 2.34
C ILE A 701 -32.22 3.41 2.30
N THR A 702 -32.79 4.13 1.35
CA THR A 702 -34.25 4.33 1.23
C THR A 702 -34.69 4.37 -0.24
N GLY A 703 -36.01 4.43 -0.47
CA GLY A 703 -36.60 4.63 -1.80
C GLY A 703 -36.19 3.57 -2.82
N THR A 704 -36.04 4.00 -4.08
CA THR A 704 -35.76 3.12 -5.23
C THR A 704 -34.54 2.24 -5.02
N TYR A 705 -33.44 2.78 -4.48
CA TYR A 705 -32.24 2.02 -4.18
C TYR A 705 -32.56 0.81 -3.27
N LYS A 706 -33.31 1.05 -2.19
CA LYS A 706 -33.65 0.02 -1.22
C LYS A 706 -34.50 -1.08 -1.86
N ASP A 707 -35.48 -0.68 -2.66
CA ASP A 707 -36.38 -1.61 -3.35
C ASP A 707 -35.62 -2.49 -4.35
N GLU A 708 -34.73 -1.88 -5.15
CA GLU A 708 -33.85 -2.60 -6.08
C GLU A 708 -32.90 -3.56 -5.36
N TYR A 709 -32.29 -3.11 -4.26
CA TYR A 709 -31.41 -3.93 -3.43
C TYR A 709 -32.14 -5.16 -2.89
N ILE A 710 -33.31 -4.97 -2.26
CA ILE A 710 -34.08 -6.07 -1.65
C ILE A 710 -34.54 -7.07 -2.71
N LYS A 711 -35.02 -6.59 -3.87
CA LYS A 711 -35.40 -7.48 -4.99
C LYS A 711 -34.21 -8.30 -5.47
N THR A 712 -33.07 -7.65 -5.71
CA THR A 712 -31.83 -8.34 -6.12
C THR A 712 -31.38 -9.36 -5.08
N LEU A 713 -31.39 -8.99 -3.80
CA LEU A 713 -31.02 -9.86 -2.68
C LEU A 713 -31.92 -11.10 -2.59
N LYS A 714 -33.21 -10.96 -2.90
CA LYS A 714 -34.20 -12.04 -2.87
C LYS A 714 -34.31 -12.83 -4.17
N GLY A 715 -33.58 -12.44 -5.22
CA GLY A 715 -33.64 -13.06 -6.54
C GLY A 715 -34.99 -12.85 -7.24
N GLN A 716 -35.61 -11.68 -7.03
CA GLN A 716 -36.91 -11.28 -7.59
C GLN A 716 -36.78 -10.31 -8.77
#